data_AF-E9Q1I5-F1
#
_entry.id   AF-E9Q1I5-F1
#
_cell.length_a   1.000
_cell.length_b   1.000
_cell.length_c   1.000
_cell.angle_alpha   90.00
_cell.angle_beta   90.00
_cell.angle_gamma   90.00
#
_symmetry.space_group_name_H-M   'P 1'
#
loop_
_entity.id
_entity.type
_entity.pdbx_description
1 polymer ?
#
loop_
_entity_poly.entity_id
_entity_poly.type
_entity_poly.pdbx_seq_one_letter_code
_entity_poly.pdbx_strand_id
1 'polypeptide(L)'
;MALRSFCSADGSDPLWDWNVTWHTSNPDFTKCFQNTVLTWVPCFYLWSCFPLYFFYLSRHDRGYIQMTHLNKTKTALGFFLWIICWADLFYSFWERSQGVLRAPVLLVSPTLLGITMLLATFLIQLERRKGVQSSGIMLTFWLVALLCALAILRSKIISALKKDAHVDVFRDSTFYLYFTLVLVQLVLSCFSDCSPLFSETVHDRNPCPESSASFLSRITFWWITGMMVHGYRQPLESSDLWSLNKEDTSEEVVPVLVNNWKKECDKSRKQPVRIVYAPPKDPSKPKGSSQLDVNEEVEALIVKSPHKDREPSLFKVLYKTFGPYFLMSFLYKALHDLMMFAGPKILELIINFVNDREAPDWQGYFYTALLFVSACLQTLALHQYFHICFVSGMRIKTAVVGAVYRKALLITNAARKSSTVGEIVNLMSVDAQRFMDLATYINMIWSAPLQVILALYFLWLSLGPSVLAGVAVMILMVPLNAVMAMKTKTYQVAHMKSKDNRIKLMNEILNGIKVLKLYAWELAFQDKVMSIRQEELKVLKKSAYLAAVGTFTWVCTPFLVALSTFAVFVTVDERNILDAKKAFVSLALFNILRFPLNILPMVISSIVQASVSLKRLRIFLSHEELEPDSIERRSIKSGGRRE
;
A
#
# COMPACT_ATOMS: atom_id res chain seq x y z
N MET A 1 39.24 -19.74 5.50
CA MET A 1 40.55 -19.65 4.81
C MET A 1 40.43 -18.91 3.47
N ALA A 2 39.52 -19.31 2.57
CA ALA A 2 39.37 -18.71 1.23
C ALA A 2 39.11 -17.18 1.20
N LEU A 3 38.35 -16.63 2.14
CA LEU A 3 38.09 -15.18 2.22
C LEU A 3 39.30 -14.36 2.73
N ARG A 4 40.17 -14.97 3.55
CA ARG A 4 41.36 -14.27 4.09
C ARG A 4 42.45 -14.13 3.02
N SER A 5 42.66 -15.17 2.21
CA SER A 5 43.55 -15.12 1.04
C SER A 5 43.02 -14.23 -0.08
N PHE A 6 41.71 -13.93 -0.07
CA PHE A 6 41.10 -12.99 -1.01
C PHE A 6 41.43 -11.54 -0.63
N CYS A 7 41.34 -11.22 0.66
CA CYS A 7 41.58 -9.88 1.22
C CYS A 7 43.06 -9.47 1.27
N SER A 8 43.97 -10.41 1.54
CA SER A 8 45.40 -10.15 1.73
C SER A 8 46.21 -11.38 1.27
N ALA A 9 47.34 -11.15 0.59
CA ALA A 9 48.26 -12.22 0.20
C ALA A 9 48.88 -12.90 1.44
N ASP A 10 49.04 -12.16 2.54
CA ASP A 10 49.63 -12.62 3.81
C ASP A 10 48.55 -12.97 4.88
N GLY A 11 47.27 -12.78 4.56
CA GLY A 11 46.15 -13.02 5.50
C GLY A 11 46.02 -12.01 6.64
N SER A 12 46.77 -10.90 6.58
CA SER A 12 46.86 -9.85 7.59
C SER A 12 45.59 -9.01 7.78
N ASP A 13 44.77 -8.87 6.73
CA ASP A 13 43.56 -8.04 6.74
C ASP A 13 42.28 -8.92 6.79
N PRO A 14 41.58 -9.01 7.93
CA PRO A 14 40.31 -9.72 8.01
C PRO A 14 39.18 -8.96 7.31
N LEU A 15 38.16 -9.71 6.84
CA LEU A 15 36.96 -9.14 6.23
C LEU A 15 36.19 -8.22 7.21
N TRP A 16 36.16 -8.57 8.49
CA TRP A 16 35.49 -7.79 9.53
C TRP A 16 36.29 -7.85 10.82
N ASP A 17 36.44 -6.71 11.48
CA ASP A 17 37.11 -6.60 12.78
C ASP A 17 36.30 -5.69 13.70
N TRP A 18 35.82 -6.24 14.83
CA TRP A 18 35.05 -5.53 15.84
C TRP A 18 35.86 -4.45 16.57
N ASN A 19 37.18 -4.62 16.68
CA ASN A 19 38.04 -3.63 17.34
C ASN A 19 38.20 -2.36 16.51
N VAL A 20 38.15 -2.49 15.18
CA VAL A 20 38.26 -1.35 14.25
C VAL A 20 36.89 -0.73 13.95
N THR A 21 35.83 -1.55 13.94
CA THR A 21 34.48 -1.09 13.55
C THR A 21 33.63 -0.60 14.73
N TRP A 22 33.74 -1.20 15.91
CA TRP A 22 32.80 -0.99 17.01
C TRP A 22 33.46 -0.59 18.34
N HIS A 23 34.55 -1.26 18.74
CA HIS A 23 35.26 -1.00 20.00
C HIS A 23 36.37 0.05 19.85
N THR A 24 36.08 1.18 19.20
CA THR A 24 37.01 2.28 19.00
C THR A 24 36.31 3.63 19.08
N SER A 25 37.06 4.68 19.42
CA SER A 25 36.59 6.07 19.42
C SER A 25 36.36 6.61 17.99
N ASN A 26 37.07 6.06 17.00
CA ASN A 26 36.95 6.44 15.60
C ASN A 26 36.66 5.19 14.74
N PRO A 27 35.37 4.83 14.55
CA PRO A 27 34.98 3.62 13.84
C PRO A 27 35.41 3.75 12.39
N ASP A 28 35.97 2.68 11.85
CA ASP A 28 36.23 2.57 10.43
C ASP A 28 36.02 1.13 9.95
N PHE A 29 35.76 0.97 8.66
CA PHE A 29 35.66 -0.36 8.06
C PHE A 29 37.05 -0.87 7.69
N THR A 30 37.28 -2.18 7.75
CA THR A 30 38.55 -2.74 7.27
C THR A 30 38.72 -2.47 5.78
N LYS A 31 39.97 -2.32 5.30
CA LYS A 31 40.26 -2.08 3.88
C LYS A 31 39.65 -3.16 2.97
N CYS A 32 39.60 -4.41 3.44
CA CYS A 32 38.93 -5.46 2.69
C CYS A 32 37.42 -5.28 2.64
N PHE A 33 36.76 -4.92 3.75
CA PHE A 33 35.31 -4.67 3.76
C PHE A 33 34.91 -3.55 2.81
N GLN A 34 35.72 -2.48 2.77
CA GLN A 34 35.50 -1.35 1.87
C GLN A 34 35.59 -1.76 0.40
N ASN A 35 36.65 -2.48 0.03
CA ASN A 35 36.84 -2.86 -1.36
C ASN A 35 35.90 -3.99 -1.81
N THR A 36 35.38 -4.80 -0.88
CA THR A 36 34.44 -5.91 -1.18
C THR A 36 33.00 -5.51 -0.96
N VAL A 37 32.50 -5.56 0.28
CA VAL A 37 31.08 -5.44 0.61
C VAL A 37 30.50 -4.09 0.19
N LEU A 38 31.17 -2.98 0.51
CA LEU A 38 30.67 -1.65 0.14
C LEU A 38 30.62 -1.46 -1.39
N THR A 39 31.58 -2.02 -2.13
CA THR A 39 31.57 -1.98 -3.60
C THR A 39 30.52 -2.93 -4.20
N TRP A 40 30.30 -4.10 -3.59
CA TRP A 40 29.45 -5.15 -4.16
C TRP A 40 27.96 -4.97 -3.85
N VAL A 41 27.60 -4.29 -2.77
CA VAL A 41 26.18 -4.06 -2.40
C VAL A 41 25.38 -3.37 -3.52
N PRO A 42 25.84 -2.24 -4.11
CA PRO A 42 25.16 -1.64 -5.26
C PRO A 42 25.10 -2.56 -6.49
N CYS A 43 26.16 -3.33 -6.73
CA CYS A 43 26.24 -4.27 -7.84
C CYS A 43 25.21 -5.40 -7.71
N PHE A 44 25.13 -6.00 -6.52
CA PHE A 44 24.18 -7.07 -6.21
C PHE A 44 22.73 -6.57 -6.29
N TYR A 45 22.47 -5.34 -5.81
CA TYR A 45 21.17 -4.71 -5.96
C TYR A 45 20.75 -4.64 -7.44
N LEU A 46 21.59 -4.07 -8.30
CA LEU A 46 21.24 -3.90 -9.72
C LEU A 46 21.11 -5.26 -10.43
N TRP A 47 21.99 -6.22 -10.14
CA TRP A 47 21.97 -7.54 -10.77
C TRP A 47 20.77 -8.38 -10.35
N SER A 48 20.33 -8.26 -9.09
CA SER A 48 19.12 -8.94 -8.62
C SER A 48 17.84 -8.34 -9.20
N CYS A 49 17.78 -7.00 -9.34
CA CYS A 49 16.64 -6.32 -9.94
C CYS A 49 16.58 -6.43 -11.47
N PHE A 50 17.72 -6.58 -12.14
CA PHE A 50 17.81 -6.54 -13.60
C PHE A 50 16.90 -7.54 -14.32
N PRO A 51 16.85 -8.85 -13.99
CA PRO A 51 16.03 -9.82 -14.73
C PRO A 51 14.53 -9.49 -14.66
N LEU A 52 14.06 -9.13 -13.47
CA LEU A 52 12.66 -8.77 -13.24
C LEU A 52 12.30 -7.47 -13.97
N TYR A 53 13.20 -6.49 -13.92
CA TYR A 53 12.99 -5.20 -14.55
C TYR A 53 13.06 -5.27 -16.08
N PHE A 54 14.00 -6.05 -16.62
CA PHE A 54 14.10 -6.31 -18.04
C PHE A 54 12.83 -6.99 -18.57
N PHE A 55 12.30 -7.96 -17.84
CA PHE A 55 11.03 -8.61 -18.20
C PHE A 55 9.84 -7.64 -18.16
N TYR A 56 9.79 -6.77 -17.13
CA TYR A 56 8.79 -5.71 -17.03
C TYR A 56 8.85 -4.74 -18.23
N LEU A 57 10.05 -4.22 -18.55
CA LEU A 57 10.29 -3.33 -19.69
C LEU A 57 10.00 -4.02 -21.05
N SER A 58 10.22 -5.33 -21.13
CA SER A 58 9.93 -6.08 -22.36
C SER A 58 8.44 -6.20 -22.63
N ARG A 59 7.60 -6.22 -21.59
CA ARG A 59 6.13 -6.33 -21.70
C ARG A 59 5.41 -4.99 -21.81
N HIS A 60 6.00 -3.91 -21.30
CA HIS A 60 5.39 -2.59 -21.29
C HIS A 60 6.17 -1.64 -22.20
N ASP A 61 5.75 -1.54 -23.46
CA ASP A 61 6.29 -0.58 -24.42
C ASP A 61 5.44 0.69 -24.43
N ARG A 62 5.99 1.80 -23.92
CA ARG A 62 5.32 3.11 -23.88
C ARG A 62 5.80 4.04 -25.00
N GLY A 63 6.52 3.50 -25.98
CA GLY A 63 7.09 4.25 -27.10
C GLY A 63 8.50 4.76 -26.83
N TYR A 64 9.03 5.57 -27.75
CA TYR A 64 10.42 6.03 -27.74
C TYR A 64 10.56 7.48 -27.25
N ILE A 65 11.51 7.73 -26.33
CA ILE A 65 11.88 9.09 -25.90
C ILE A 65 13.00 9.63 -26.79
N GLN A 66 12.82 10.84 -27.33
CA GLN A 66 13.85 11.53 -28.10
C GLN A 66 15.09 11.85 -27.25
N MET A 67 16.23 11.99 -27.91
CA MET A 67 17.50 12.17 -27.23
C MET A 67 17.67 13.60 -26.71
N THR A 68 17.15 13.86 -25.51
CA THR A 68 17.26 15.13 -24.78
C THR A 68 18.69 15.36 -24.27
N HIS A 69 19.00 16.62 -23.91
CA HIS A 69 20.28 16.95 -23.27
C HIS A 69 20.50 16.16 -21.97
N LEU A 70 19.45 15.97 -21.17
CA LEU A 70 19.49 15.19 -19.92
C LEU A 70 19.91 13.72 -20.18
N ASN A 71 19.32 13.09 -21.20
CA ASN A 71 19.62 11.70 -21.54
C ASN A 71 21.03 11.53 -22.13
N LYS A 72 21.48 12.49 -22.97
CA LYS A 72 22.87 12.55 -23.45
C LYS A 72 23.84 12.64 -22.27
N THR A 73 23.58 13.52 -21.30
CA THR A 73 24.43 13.66 -20.12
C THR A 73 24.43 12.40 -19.26
N LYS A 74 23.26 11.78 -18.99
CA LYS A 74 23.17 10.54 -18.20
C LYS A 74 23.96 9.38 -18.83
N THR A 75 23.89 9.24 -20.16
CA THR A 75 24.57 8.18 -20.90
C THR A 75 26.09 8.46 -20.99
N ALA A 76 26.49 9.71 -21.24
CA ALA A 76 27.89 10.10 -21.27
C ALA A 76 28.58 9.90 -19.92
N LEU A 77 27.94 10.33 -18.82
CA LEU A 77 28.46 10.14 -17.46
C LEU A 77 28.60 8.66 -17.09
N GLY A 78 27.62 7.82 -17.45
CA GLY A 78 27.73 6.39 -17.23
C GLY A 78 28.87 5.74 -18.04
N PHE A 79 29.15 6.24 -19.25
CA PHE A 79 30.30 5.78 -20.04
C PHE A 79 31.64 6.23 -19.43
N PHE A 80 31.73 7.46 -18.90
CA PHE A 80 32.91 7.91 -18.16
C PHE A 80 33.14 7.08 -16.89
N LEU A 81 32.07 6.76 -16.14
CA LEU A 81 32.15 5.86 -14.97
C LEU A 81 32.68 4.48 -15.37
N TRP A 82 32.24 3.95 -16.51
CA TRP A 82 32.77 2.70 -17.05
C TRP A 82 34.27 2.80 -17.36
N ILE A 83 34.72 3.86 -18.05
CA ILE A 83 36.14 4.08 -18.36
C ILE A 83 36.99 4.11 -17.08
N ILE A 84 36.52 4.80 -16.03
CA ILE A 84 37.25 4.91 -14.76
C ILE A 84 37.44 3.54 -14.11
N CYS A 85 36.39 2.70 -14.06
CA CYS A 85 36.50 1.35 -13.52
C CYS A 85 37.50 0.48 -14.30
N TRP A 86 37.54 0.62 -15.63
CA TRP A 86 38.52 -0.09 -16.46
C TRP A 86 39.93 0.45 -16.32
N ALA A 87 40.10 1.77 -16.15
CA ALA A 87 41.41 2.36 -15.88
C ALA A 87 42.02 1.81 -14.58
N ASP A 88 41.21 1.65 -13.53
CA ASP A 88 41.62 1.03 -12.26
C ASP A 88 42.03 -0.44 -12.42
N LEU A 89 41.32 -1.18 -13.29
CA LEU A 89 41.65 -2.56 -13.63
C LEU A 89 42.97 -2.66 -14.40
N PHE A 90 43.15 -1.85 -15.46
CA PHE A 90 44.37 -1.84 -16.26
C PHE A 90 45.59 -1.40 -15.43
N TYR A 91 45.42 -0.44 -14.53
CA TYR A 91 46.47 -0.06 -13.58
C TYR A 91 46.85 -1.23 -12.67
N SER A 92 45.88 -2.01 -12.21
CA SER A 92 46.15 -3.20 -11.39
C SER A 92 46.83 -4.33 -12.18
N PHE A 93 46.56 -4.48 -13.47
CA PHE A 93 47.31 -5.39 -14.36
C PHE A 93 48.72 -4.90 -14.65
N TRP A 94 48.89 -3.59 -14.87
CA TRP A 94 50.20 -2.96 -15.05
C TRP A 94 51.08 -3.17 -13.82
N GLU A 95 50.54 -2.95 -12.63
CA GLU A 95 51.23 -3.20 -11.37
C GLU A 95 51.64 -4.67 -11.19
N ARG A 96 50.78 -5.60 -11.61
CA ARG A 96 51.11 -7.04 -11.63
C ARG A 96 52.22 -7.37 -12.64
N SER A 97 52.27 -6.67 -13.78
CA SER A 97 53.33 -6.83 -14.78
C SER A 97 54.69 -6.33 -14.27
N GLN A 98 54.70 -5.37 -13.34
CA GLN A 98 55.89 -4.86 -12.64
C GLN A 98 56.32 -5.75 -11.46
N GLY A 99 55.71 -6.91 -11.26
CA GLY A 99 56.09 -7.88 -10.24
C GLY A 99 55.52 -7.62 -8.84
N VAL A 100 54.64 -6.63 -8.65
CA VAL A 100 54.00 -6.35 -7.36
C VAL A 100 52.73 -7.20 -7.21
N LEU A 101 52.79 -8.26 -6.41
CA LEU A 101 51.65 -9.15 -6.18
C LEU A 101 50.74 -8.59 -5.08
N ARG A 102 49.73 -7.77 -5.44
CA ARG A 102 48.69 -7.30 -4.50
C ARG A 102 47.51 -8.26 -4.42
N ALA A 103 46.69 -8.09 -3.38
CA ALA A 103 45.52 -8.93 -3.10
C ALA A 103 44.53 -9.00 -4.28
N PRO A 104 43.93 -10.18 -4.57
CA PRO A 104 43.02 -10.37 -5.70
C PRO A 104 41.73 -9.55 -5.63
N VAL A 105 41.32 -9.08 -4.45
CA VAL A 105 40.19 -8.15 -4.26
C VAL A 105 40.31 -6.89 -5.12
N LEU A 106 41.53 -6.36 -5.27
CA LEU A 106 41.80 -5.15 -6.05
C LEU A 106 41.63 -5.36 -7.56
N LEU A 107 41.59 -6.62 -8.02
CA LEU A 107 41.32 -6.98 -9.41
C LEU A 107 39.83 -7.31 -9.64
N VAL A 108 39.21 -8.02 -8.69
CA VAL A 108 37.81 -8.48 -8.81
C VAL A 108 36.80 -7.35 -8.58
N SER A 109 37.09 -6.39 -7.70
CA SER A 109 36.11 -5.35 -7.37
C SER A 109 35.92 -4.32 -8.51
N PRO A 110 36.98 -3.81 -9.17
CA PRO A 110 36.82 -2.93 -10.33
C PRO A 110 36.20 -3.62 -11.55
N THR A 111 36.45 -4.92 -11.75
CA THR A 111 35.80 -5.70 -12.83
C THR A 111 34.30 -5.82 -12.60
N LEU A 112 33.88 -6.20 -11.39
CA LEU A 112 32.47 -6.28 -11.02
C LEU A 112 31.79 -4.90 -11.19
N LEU A 113 32.42 -3.85 -10.66
CA LEU A 113 31.92 -2.49 -10.75
C LEU A 113 31.83 -2.02 -12.21
N GLY A 114 32.85 -2.28 -13.02
CA GLY A 114 32.88 -1.98 -14.45
C GLY A 114 31.75 -2.66 -15.22
N ILE A 115 31.51 -3.96 -14.99
CA ILE A 115 30.37 -4.68 -15.57
C ILE A 115 29.05 -4.04 -15.13
N THR A 116 28.94 -3.63 -13.87
CA THR A 116 27.70 -3.00 -13.36
C THR A 116 27.45 -1.62 -13.95
N MET A 117 28.50 -0.83 -14.21
CA MET A 117 28.37 0.49 -14.87
C MET A 117 28.00 0.34 -16.35
N LEU A 118 28.51 -0.70 -17.03
CA LEU A 118 28.05 -1.07 -18.37
C LEU A 118 26.57 -1.49 -18.36
N LEU A 119 26.14 -2.27 -17.36
CA LEU A 119 24.74 -2.66 -17.22
C LEU A 119 23.85 -1.45 -16.92
N ALA A 120 24.29 -0.54 -16.05
CA ALA A 120 23.56 0.67 -15.71
C ALA A 120 23.38 1.60 -16.93
N THR A 121 24.43 1.79 -17.74
CA THR A 121 24.35 2.56 -18.99
C THR A 121 23.43 1.89 -20.01
N PHE A 122 23.51 0.57 -20.14
CA PHE A 122 22.60 -0.21 -20.98
C PHE A 122 21.14 -0.06 -20.52
N LEU A 123 20.87 -0.08 -19.22
CA LEU A 123 19.54 0.14 -18.65
C LEU A 123 19.00 1.54 -18.95
N ILE A 124 19.81 2.60 -18.79
CA ILE A 124 19.41 3.98 -19.17
C ILE A 124 18.99 4.04 -20.64
N GLN A 125 19.73 3.35 -21.51
CA GLN A 125 19.45 3.28 -22.94
C GLN A 125 18.18 2.45 -23.25
N LEU A 126 17.93 1.37 -22.51
CA LEU A 126 16.70 0.58 -22.62
C LEU A 126 15.47 1.35 -22.13
N GLU A 127 15.58 2.04 -21.00
CA GLU A 127 14.51 2.89 -20.44
C GLU A 127 14.09 3.96 -21.44
N ARG A 128 15.07 4.60 -22.11
CA ARG A 128 14.80 5.53 -23.22
C ARG A 128 14.03 4.87 -24.36
N ARG A 129 14.48 3.69 -24.79
CA ARG A 129 13.87 2.97 -25.92
C ARG A 129 12.45 2.51 -25.63
N LYS A 130 12.14 2.22 -24.37
CA LYS A 130 10.83 1.74 -23.90
C LYS A 130 9.92 2.81 -23.32
N GLY A 131 10.38 4.06 -23.24
CA GLY A 131 9.54 5.21 -22.91
C GLY A 131 9.37 5.45 -21.41
N VAL A 132 10.32 5.00 -20.58
CA VAL A 132 10.29 5.23 -19.13
C VAL A 132 10.94 6.57 -18.81
N GLN A 133 10.15 7.52 -18.28
CA GLN A 133 10.60 8.89 -17.99
C GLN A 133 11.44 9.02 -16.70
N SER A 134 11.18 8.17 -15.71
CA SER A 134 11.94 8.14 -14.47
C SER A 134 11.84 6.76 -13.85
N SER A 135 12.98 6.18 -13.50
CA SER A 135 13.10 4.83 -12.98
C SER A 135 13.46 4.86 -11.50
N GLY A 136 12.60 4.24 -10.68
CA GLY A 136 12.87 4.06 -9.26
C GLY A 136 14.09 3.18 -9.01
N ILE A 137 14.29 2.14 -9.82
CA ILE A 137 15.40 1.17 -9.68
C ILE A 137 16.74 1.84 -9.95
N MET A 138 16.81 2.73 -10.95
CA MET A 138 18.04 3.48 -11.21
C MET A 138 18.31 4.50 -10.09
N LEU A 139 17.28 5.22 -9.61
CA LEU A 139 17.46 6.18 -8.52
C LEU A 139 17.95 5.49 -7.23
N THR A 140 17.35 4.37 -6.84
CA THR A 140 17.77 3.58 -5.68
C THR A 140 19.18 3.02 -5.86
N PHE A 141 19.55 2.57 -7.06
CA PHE A 141 20.91 2.12 -7.35
C PHE A 141 21.93 3.25 -7.12
N TRP A 142 21.71 4.44 -7.71
CA TRP A 142 22.62 5.58 -7.53
C TRP A 142 22.68 6.05 -6.07
N LEU A 143 21.56 5.98 -5.35
CA LEU A 143 21.49 6.34 -3.93
C LEU A 143 22.28 5.34 -3.06
N VAL A 144 22.11 4.03 -3.28
CA VAL A 144 22.85 2.99 -2.56
C VAL A 144 24.35 3.08 -2.91
N ALA A 145 24.70 3.29 -4.17
CA ALA A 145 26.08 3.50 -4.61
C ALA A 145 26.71 4.72 -3.94
N LEU A 146 26.00 5.84 -3.83
CA LEU A 146 26.48 7.04 -3.15
C LEU A 146 26.67 6.80 -1.64
N LEU A 147 25.73 6.14 -0.97
CA LEU A 147 25.84 5.82 0.47
C LEU A 147 27.05 4.93 0.77
N CYS A 148 27.27 3.89 -0.05
CA CYS A 148 28.45 3.05 0.06
C CYS A 148 29.74 3.83 -0.23
N ALA A 149 29.75 4.69 -1.25
CA ALA A 149 30.90 5.53 -1.59
C ALA A 149 31.21 6.59 -0.52
N LEU A 150 30.20 7.15 0.16
CA LEU A 150 30.39 8.09 1.28
C LEU A 150 31.13 7.43 2.46
N ALA A 151 30.82 6.17 2.76
CA ALA A 151 31.54 5.42 3.80
C ALA A 151 33.03 5.23 3.43
N ILE A 152 33.33 4.90 2.17
CA ILE A 152 34.72 4.77 1.67
C ILE A 152 35.42 6.13 1.65
N LEU A 153 34.72 7.20 1.24
CA LEU A 153 35.25 8.56 1.19
C LEU A 153 35.70 9.03 2.59
N ARG A 154 34.87 8.82 3.61
CA ARG A 154 35.23 9.13 5.00
C ARG A 154 36.51 8.40 5.41
N SER A 155 36.63 7.11 5.13
CA SER A 155 37.83 6.34 5.49
C SER A 155 39.08 6.85 4.79
N LYS A 156 39.01 7.14 3.48
CA LYS A 156 40.14 7.70 2.72
C LYS A 156 40.58 9.06 3.26
N ILE A 157 39.64 9.94 3.62
CA ILE A 157 39.94 11.25 4.24
C ILE A 157 40.67 11.04 5.58
N ILE A 158 40.17 10.15 6.44
CA ILE A 158 40.81 9.85 7.73
C ILE A 158 42.21 9.25 7.53
N SER A 159 42.39 8.38 6.54
CA SER A 159 43.70 7.80 6.21
C SER A 159 44.67 8.86 5.69
N ALA A 160 44.21 9.80 4.86
CA ALA A 160 45.03 10.88 4.31
C ALA A 160 45.49 11.90 5.40
N LEU A 161 44.71 12.02 6.49
CA LEU A 161 45.06 12.88 7.64
C LEU A 161 46.14 12.27 8.54
N LYS A 162 46.51 10.98 8.37
CA LYS A 162 47.58 10.34 9.16
C LYS A 162 48.96 10.70 8.60
N LYS A 163 49.89 11.10 9.47
CA LYS A 163 51.24 11.59 9.10
C LYS A 163 52.13 10.58 8.36
N ASP A 164 51.88 9.27 8.51
CA ASP A 164 52.66 8.18 7.88
C ASP A 164 51.91 7.43 6.76
N ALA A 165 50.97 8.10 6.08
CA ALA A 165 50.14 7.44 5.07
C ALA A 165 50.87 7.29 3.73
N HIS A 166 51.10 6.05 3.29
CA HIS A 166 51.38 5.75 1.88
C HIS A 166 50.09 5.90 1.05
N VAL A 167 49.97 7.04 0.38
CA VAL A 167 48.83 7.39 -0.48
C VAL A 167 49.12 6.92 -1.91
N ASP A 168 48.25 6.08 -2.47
CA ASP A 168 48.33 5.65 -3.88
C ASP A 168 47.61 6.69 -4.74
N VAL A 169 48.38 7.68 -5.22
CA VAL A 169 47.87 8.89 -5.89
C VAL A 169 46.89 8.57 -7.03
N PHE A 170 47.13 7.49 -7.78
CA PHE A 170 46.27 7.09 -8.89
C PHE A 170 44.90 6.58 -8.39
N ARG A 171 44.89 5.60 -7.48
CA ARG A 171 43.66 4.98 -6.95
C ARG A 171 42.80 5.92 -6.10
N ASP A 172 43.42 6.88 -5.44
CA ASP A 172 42.68 7.89 -4.69
C ASP A 172 42.04 8.91 -5.64
N SER A 173 42.77 9.34 -6.68
CA SER A 173 42.24 10.25 -7.71
C SER A 173 41.09 9.62 -8.50
N THR A 174 41.21 8.35 -8.92
CA THR A 174 40.13 7.64 -9.64
C THR A 174 38.89 7.47 -8.77
N PHE A 175 39.07 7.20 -7.46
CA PHE A 175 37.95 7.11 -6.51
C PHE A 175 37.23 8.45 -6.32
N TYR A 176 37.94 9.57 -6.16
CA TYR A 176 37.30 10.89 -6.02
C TYR A 176 36.54 11.27 -7.29
N LEU A 177 37.10 10.97 -8.46
CA LEU A 177 36.41 11.18 -9.74
C LEU A 177 35.17 10.29 -9.86
N TYR A 178 35.27 9.00 -9.49
CA TYR A 178 34.12 8.10 -9.41
C TYR A 178 33.02 8.63 -8.49
N PHE A 179 33.37 9.06 -7.27
CA PHE A 179 32.43 9.61 -6.29
C PHE A 179 31.68 10.85 -6.83
N THR A 180 32.41 11.80 -7.42
CA THR A 180 31.80 13.02 -7.99
C THR A 180 30.85 12.68 -9.15
N LEU A 181 31.22 11.76 -10.03
CA LEU A 181 30.36 11.34 -11.14
C LEU A 181 29.09 10.60 -10.66
N VAL A 182 29.20 9.73 -9.65
CA VAL A 182 28.03 9.08 -9.02
C VAL A 182 27.09 10.11 -8.40
N LEU A 183 27.64 11.13 -7.72
CA LEU A 183 26.84 12.22 -7.14
C LEU A 183 26.09 13.00 -8.22
N VAL A 184 26.77 13.40 -9.30
CA VAL A 184 26.15 14.09 -10.44
C VAL A 184 25.07 13.22 -11.08
N GLN A 185 25.32 11.92 -11.24
CA GLN A 185 24.37 10.99 -11.83
C GLN A 185 23.12 10.82 -10.94
N LEU A 186 23.27 10.81 -9.62
CA LEU A 186 22.14 10.80 -8.69
C LEU A 186 21.29 12.06 -8.85
N VAL A 187 21.92 13.25 -8.89
CA VAL A 187 21.22 14.53 -9.08
C VAL A 187 20.46 14.55 -10.41
N LEU A 188 21.07 14.09 -11.50
CA LEU A 188 20.40 13.99 -12.80
C LEU A 188 19.25 12.98 -12.81
N SER A 189 19.32 11.93 -11.97
CA SER A 189 18.27 10.93 -11.85
C SER A 189 17.04 11.44 -11.07
N CYS A 190 17.18 12.52 -10.29
CA CYS A 190 16.06 13.18 -9.62
C CYS A 190 15.13 13.94 -10.59
N PHE A 191 15.60 14.27 -11.80
CA PHE A 191 14.81 14.94 -12.83
C PHE A 191 14.20 13.91 -13.80
N SER A 192 12.93 14.13 -14.18
CA SER A 192 12.25 13.29 -15.16
C SER A 192 12.65 13.64 -16.59
N ASP A 193 12.73 12.61 -17.42
CA ASP A 193 12.91 12.75 -18.87
C ASP A 193 11.58 13.18 -19.55
N CYS A 194 11.71 13.78 -20.74
CA CYS A 194 10.56 14.23 -21.53
C CYS A 194 9.63 13.08 -21.90
N SER A 195 8.35 13.40 -22.19
CA SER A 195 7.35 12.43 -22.62
C SER A 195 7.74 11.74 -23.95
N PRO A 196 7.35 10.47 -24.15
CA PRO A 196 7.61 9.77 -25.41
C PRO A 196 6.89 10.45 -26.57
N LEU A 197 7.50 10.39 -27.77
CA LEU A 197 7.08 11.19 -28.94
C LEU A 197 5.65 10.89 -29.43
N PHE A 198 5.18 9.66 -29.24
CA PHE A 198 3.86 9.18 -29.68
C PHE A 198 2.92 8.90 -28.50
N SER A 199 3.05 9.65 -27.41
CA SER A 199 2.13 9.50 -26.28
C SER A 199 0.76 10.07 -26.63
N GLU A 200 -0.31 9.31 -26.39
CA GLU A 200 -1.69 9.81 -26.51
C GLU A 200 -1.96 11.03 -25.60
N THR A 201 -1.14 11.24 -24.55
CA THR A 201 -1.22 12.41 -23.67
C THR A 201 -0.85 13.74 -24.36
N VAL A 202 -0.27 13.71 -25.56
CA VAL A 202 0.07 14.90 -26.35
C VAL A 202 -1.20 15.63 -26.85
N HIS A 203 -2.35 14.93 -26.93
CA HIS A 203 -3.62 15.54 -27.35
C HIS A 203 -4.47 16.07 -26.18
N ASP A 204 -4.04 15.84 -24.94
CA ASP A 204 -4.77 16.29 -23.76
C ASP A 204 -4.35 17.71 -23.37
N ARG A 205 -5.33 18.56 -23.04
CA ARG A 205 -5.11 19.99 -22.78
C ARG A 205 -4.51 20.25 -21.40
N ASN A 206 -4.78 19.37 -20.42
CA ASN A 206 -4.26 19.47 -19.06
C ASN A 206 -4.04 18.08 -18.40
N PRO A 207 -3.03 17.30 -18.85
CA PRO A 207 -2.77 15.95 -18.34
C PRO A 207 -2.26 15.95 -16.90
N CYS A 208 -2.58 14.89 -16.14
CA CYS A 208 -2.07 14.71 -14.78
C CYS A 208 -0.52 14.67 -14.74
N PRO A 209 0.13 15.56 -13.95
CA PRO A 209 1.59 15.60 -13.82
C PRO A 209 2.20 14.36 -13.18
N GLU A 210 1.42 13.52 -12.49
CA GLU A 210 1.89 12.28 -11.88
C GLU A 210 2.60 11.38 -12.90
N SER A 211 2.05 11.29 -14.11
CA SER A 211 2.59 10.47 -15.19
C SER A 211 3.97 10.95 -15.67
N SER A 212 4.25 12.26 -15.65
CA SER A 212 5.51 12.87 -16.07
C SER A 212 6.46 13.21 -14.91
N ALA A 213 5.99 13.07 -13.67
CA ALA A 213 6.75 13.36 -12.47
C ALA A 213 7.94 12.39 -12.31
N SER A 214 9.04 12.91 -11.76
CA SER A 214 10.18 12.07 -11.37
C SER A 214 9.79 11.11 -10.25
N PHE A 215 10.53 10.02 -10.09
CA PHE A 215 10.26 9.05 -9.02
C PHE A 215 10.26 9.70 -7.63
N LEU A 216 11.17 10.65 -7.37
CA LEU A 216 11.20 11.39 -6.11
C LEU A 216 9.94 12.26 -5.93
N SER A 217 9.47 12.90 -7.00
CA SER A 217 8.22 13.67 -6.96
C SER A 217 7.00 12.77 -6.74
N ARG A 218 6.98 11.55 -7.30
CA ARG A 218 5.92 10.56 -7.05
C ARG A 218 5.93 10.03 -5.62
N ILE A 219 7.10 9.75 -5.05
CA ILE A 219 7.18 9.19 -3.69
C ILE A 219 6.81 10.22 -2.61
N THR A 220 7.12 11.49 -2.85
CA THR A 220 6.85 12.62 -1.94
C THR A 220 5.58 13.39 -2.26
N PHE A 221 4.87 13.03 -3.35
CA PHE A 221 3.72 13.77 -3.88
C PHE A 221 4.02 15.24 -4.21
N TRP A 222 5.24 15.56 -4.61
CA TRP A 222 5.63 16.95 -4.91
C TRP A 222 4.87 17.54 -6.11
N TRP A 223 4.47 16.72 -7.06
CA TRP A 223 3.76 17.16 -8.28
C TRP A 223 2.43 17.88 -8.01
N ILE A 224 1.79 17.68 -6.86
CA ILE A 224 0.54 18.37 -6.49
C ILE A 224 0.77 19.78 -5.92
N THR A 225 2.01 20.12 -5.54
CA THR A 225 2.34 21.40 -4.88
C THR A 225 1.91 22.62 -5.70
N GLY A 226 2.08 22.58 -7.03
CA GLY A 226 1.66 23.66 -7.93
C GLY A 226 0.17 23.96 -7.83
N MET A 227 -0.68 22.92 -7.80
CA MET A 227 -2.13 23.08 -7.65
C MET A 227 -2.51 23.56 -6.25
N MET A 228 -1.83 23.11 -5.20
CA MET A 228 -2.08 23.60 -3.84
C MET A 228 -1.74 25.08 -3.68
N VAL A 229 -0.64 25.54 -4.28
CA VAL A 229 -0.27 26.96 -4.27
C VAL A 229 -1.24 27.79 -5.11
N HIS A 230 -1.72 27.26 -6.24
CA HIS A 230 -2.76 27.91 -7.03
C HIS A 230 -4.07 28.05 -6.24
N GLY A 231 -4.51 26.96 -5.59
CA GLY A 231 -5.69 26.93 -4.71
C GLY A 231 -5.60 27.85 -3.49
N TYR A 232 -4.38 28.14 -3.01
CA TYR A 232 -4.15 29.14 -1.97
C TYR A 232 -4.34 30.57 -2.47
N ARG A 233 -3.99 30.85 -3.73
CA ARG A 233 -4.11 32.18 -4.35
C ARG A 233 -5.50 32.45 -4.91
N GLN A 234 -6.14 31.43 -5.48
CA GLN A 234 -7.44 31.51 -6.14
C GLN A 234 -8.24 30.24 -5.85
N PRO A 235 -9.56 30.34 -5.61
CA PRO A 235 -10.41 29.15 -5.49
C PRO A 235 -10.35 28.31 -6.78
N LEU A 236 -10.11 27.00 -6.64
CA LEU A 236 -10.02 26.10 -7.79
C LEU A 236 -11.37 25.91 -8.46
N GLU A 237 -11.41 26.05 -9.79
CA GLU A 237 -12.56 25.72 -10.62
C GLU A 237 -12.41 24.33 -11.26
N SER A 238 -13.50 23.78 -11.80
CA SER A 238 -13.46 22.47 -12.47
C SER A 238 -12.54 22.43 -13.69
N SER A 239 -12.27 23.59 -14.30
CA SER A 239 -11.34 23.75 -15.43
C SER A 239 -9.87 23.62 -15.03
N ASP A 240 -9.54 23.87 -13.75
CA ASP A 240 -8.16 23.83 -13.25
C ASP A 240 -7.71 22.41 -12.90
N LEU A 241 -8.66 21.48 -12.81
CA LEU A 241 -8.41 20.09 -12.52
C LEU A 241 -7.76 19.38 -13.69
N TRP A 242 -6.83 18.47 -13.37
CA TRP A 242 -6.21 17.61 -14.37
C TRP A 242 -7.17 16.56 -14.88
N SER A 243 -6.96 16.13 -16.12
CA SER A 243 -7.56 14.91 -16.63
C SER A 243 -7.00 13.68 -15.91
N LEU A 244 -7.83 12.63 -15.79
CA LEU A 244 -7.40 11.37 -15.18
C LEU A 244 -6.40 10.63 -16.08
N ASN A 245 -5.49 9.89 -15.45
CA ASN A 245 -4.65 8.93 -16.16
C ASN A 245 -5.53 7.88 -16.87
N LYS A 246 -5.12 7.43 -18.06
CA LYS A 246 -5.87 6.44 -18.86
C LYS A 246 -6.26 5.19 -18.07
N GLU A 247 -5.35 4.70 -17.23
CA GLU A 247 -5.56 3.53 -16.37
C GLU A 247 -6.65 3.69 -15.29
N ASP A 248 -7.00 4.93 -14.95
CA ASP A 248 -8.02 5.26 -13.95
C ASP A 248 -9.38 5.62 -14.59
N THR A 249 -9.46 5.62 -15.92
CA THR A 249 -10.70 5.96 -16.65
C THR A 249 -11.71 4.82 -16.63
N SER A 250 -12.99 5.17 -16.74
CA SER A 250 -14.07 4.18 -16.82
C SER A 250 -13.98 3.31 -18.09
N GLU A 251 -13.41 3.85 -19.17
CA GLU A 251 -13.23 3.14 -20.44
C GLU A 251 -12.32 1.92 -20.29
N GLU A 252 -11.28 2.00 -19.47
CA GLU A 252 -10.39 0.87 -19.19
C GLU A 252 -10.93 -0.02 -18.06
N VAL A 253 -11.38 0.58 -16.97
CA VAL A 253 -11.68 -0.17 -15.73
C VAL A 253 -13.00 -0.97 -15.84
N VAL A 254 -14.04 -0.41 -16.47
CA VAL A 254 -15.38 -1.03 -16.51
C VAL A 254 -15.40 -2.29 -17.41
N PRO A 255 -14.87 -2.28 -18.64
CA PRO A 255 -14.89 -3.46 -19.51
C PRO A 255 -14.14 -4.65 -18.91
N VAL A 256 -13.03 -4.41 -18.20
CA VAL A 256 -12.28 -5.49 -17.55
C VAL A 256 -13.14 -6.20 -16.50
N LEU A 257 -13.85 -5.45 -15.65
CA LEU A 257 -14.75 -6.03 -14.66
C LEU A 257 -15.92 -6.77 -15.32
N VAL A 258 -16.58 -6.17 -16.31
CA VAL A 258 -17.73 -6.75 -17.01
C VAL A 258 -17.33 -8.05 -17.75
N ASN A 259 -16.17 -8.06 -18.41
CA ASN A 259 -15.66 -9.25 -19.10
C ASN A 259 -15.33 -10.39 -18.12
N ASN A 260 -14.72 -10.07 -16.97
CA ASN A 260 -14.44 -11.08 -15.95
C ASN A 260 -15.72 -11.58 -15.27
N TRP A 261 -16.72 -10.71 -15.09
CA TRP A 261 -18.04 -11.09 -14.58
C TRP A 261 -18.77 -12.03 -15.54
N LYS A 262 -18.78 -11.71 -16.85
CA LYS A 262 -19.36 -12.56 -17.89
C LYS A 262 -18.71 -13.94 -17.90
N LYS A 263 -17.37 -14.01 -17.86
CA LYS A 263 -16.62 -15.28 -17.77
C LYS A 263 -16.98 -16.10 -16.53
N GLU A 264 -17.21 -15.47 -15.38
CA GLU A 264 -17.62 -16.20 -14.17
C GLU A 264 -19.07 -16.68 -14.27
N CYS A 265 -19.99 -15.87 -14.82
CA CYS A 265 -21.37 -16.27 -15.09
C CYS A 265 -21.45 -17.46 -16.07
N ASP A 266 -20.67 -17.42 -17.16
CA ASP A 266 -20.61 -18.51 -18.14
C ASP A 266 -20.05 -19.80 -17.52
N LYS A 267 -19.07 -19.69 -16.61
CA LYS A 267 -18.53 -20.85 -15.88
C LYS A 267 -19.56 -21.46 -14.94
N SER A 268 -20.35 -20.63 -14.26
CA SER A 268 -21.45 -21.09 -13.41
C SER A 268 -22.54 -21.80 -14.22
N ARG A 269 -22.78 -21.37 -15.47
CA ARG A 269 -23.77 -21.99 -16.39
C ARG A 269 -23.30 -23.29 -17.06
N LYS A 270 -21.98 -23.52 -17.21
CA LYS A 270 -21.40 -24.59 -18.06
C LYS A 270 -21.01 -25.89 -17.34
N GLN A 271 -21.30 -26.11 -16.06
CA GLN A 271 -21.01 -27.41 -15.44
C GLN A 271 -21.99 -28.48 -15.95
N PRO A 272 -21.52 -29.54 -16.65
CA PRO A 272 -22.40 -30.48 -17.30
C PRO A 272 -23.11 -31.37 -16.29
N VAL A 273 -24.42 -31.55 -16.50
CA VAL A 273 -25.21 -32.61 -15.88
C VAL A 273 -24.54 -33.96 -16.19
N ARG A 274 -24.04 -34.66 -15.17
CA ARG A 274 -23.58 -36.05 -15.33
C ARG A 274 -24.84 -36.91 -15.47
N ILE A 275 -25.22 -37.23 -16.70
CA ILE A 275 -26.24 -38.25 -16.98
C ILE A 275 -25.57 -39.61 -16.73
N VAL A 276 -25.90 -40.26 -15.62
CA VAL A 276 -25.47 -41.63 -15.34
C VAL A 276 -26.56 -42.55 -15.90
N TYR A 277 -26.26 -43.24 -16.99
CA TYR A 277 -27.11 -44.34 -17.46
C TYR A 277 -26.90 -45.54 -16.53
N ALA A 278 -27.98 -46.08 -15.96
CA ALA A 278 -27.93 -47.36 -15.28
C ALA A 278 -27.71 -48.47 -16.33
N PRO A 279 -26.85 -49.46 -16.08
CA PRO A 279 -26.70 -50.59 -16.99
C PRO A 279 -27.98 -51.45 -16.98
N PRO A 280 -28.37 -52.05 -18.12
CA PRO A 280 -29.55 -52.90 -18.19
C PRO A 280 -29.36 -54.12 -17.29
N LYS A 281 -30.38 -54.47 -16.50
CA LYS A 281 -30.36 -55.67 -15.65
C LYS A 281 -30.44 -56.91 -16.55
N ASP A 282 -29.50 -57.84 -16.34
CA ASP A 282 -29.45 -59.17 -16.95
C ASP A 282 -30.73 -59.98 -16.63
N PRO A 283 -31.37 -60.62 -17.62
CA PRO A 283 -32.55 -61.45 -17.42
C PRO A 283 -32.15 -62.88 -17.01
N SER A 284 -31.70 -63.08 -15.78
CA SER A 284 -31.61 -64.43 -15.21
C SER A 284 -31.65 -64.46 -13.68
N LYS A 285 -32.87 -64.46 -13.11
CA LYS A 285 -33.24 -65.16 -11.85
C LYS A 285 -34.73 -64.95 -11.52
N PRO A 286 -35.53 -66.02 -11.31
CA PRO A 286 -36.91 -65.91 -10.87
C PRO A 286 -37.05 -66.06 -9.35
N LYS A 287 -38.06 -65.40 -8.78
CA LYS A 287 -38.84 -65.66 -7.53
C LYS A 287 -39.30 -64.30 -6.96
N GLY A 288 -40.54 -64.05 -6.57
CA GLY A 288 -41.76 -64.84 -6.52
C GLY A 288 -42.89 -63.95 -5.93
N SER A 289 -44.10 -64.12 -6.46
CA SER A 289 -45.42 -63.76 -5.90
C SER A 289 -45.64 -62.43 -5.16
N SER A 290 -46.40 -61.53 -5.79
CA SER A 290 -47.77 -61.10 -5.40
C SER A 290 -48.01 -59.60 -5.52
N GLN A 291 -49.23 -59.31 -5.99
CA GLN A 291 -49.92 -58.02 -6.20
C GLN A 291 -49.71 -57.33 -7.55
N LEU A 292 -50.83 -57.30 -8.28
CA LEU A 292 -51.10 -56.45 -9.43
C LEU A 292 -50.77 -54.99 -9.07
N ASP A 293 -49.93 -54.36 -9.88
CA ASP A 293 -50.02 -52.93 -10.12
C ASP A 293 -49.78 -52.69 -11.61
N VAL A 294 -50.84 -52.24 -12.28
CA VAL A 294 -50.81 -51.67 -13.63
C VAL A 294 -50.12 -50.33 -13.51
N ASN A 295 -48.84 -50.25 -13.87
CA ASN A 295 -48.10 -49.01 -14.18
C ASN A 295 -46.69 -49.37 -14.72
N GLU A 296 -46.63 -50.13 -15.81
CA GLU A 296 -45.43 -50.20 -16.66
C GLU A 296 -45.58 -49.18 -17.78
N GLU A 297 -45.20 -47.93 -17.51
CA GLU A 297 -44.69 -46.94 -18.47
C GLU A 297 -44.37 -45.63 -17.71
N VAL A 298 -43.47 -45.72 -16.75
CA VAL A 298 -42.70 -44.54 -16.33
C VAL A 298 -41.26 -45.03 -16.22
N GLU A 299 -40.52 -44.92 -17.32
CA GLU A 299 -39.07 -44.78 -17.24
C GLU A 299 -38.81 -43.63 -16.29
N ALA A 300 -38.53 -43.98 -15.04
CA ALA A 300 -38.14 -43.04 -14.02
C ALA A 300 -36.76 -42.49 -14.40
N LEU A 301 -36.76 -41.44 -15.23
CA LEU A 301 -35.79 -40.37 -15.16
C LEU A 301 -35.79 -39.88 -13.72
N ILE A 302 -34.98 -40.51 -12.86
CA ILE A 302 -34.67 -39.99 -11.54
C ILE A 302 -33.79 -38.77 -11.78
N VAL A 303 -34.42 -37.65 -12.13
CA VAL A 303 -33.85 -36.31 -12.00
C VAL A 303 -33.74 -36.09 -10.49
N LYS A 304 -32.58 -36.44 -9.93
CA LYS A 304 -32.24 -36.01 -8.57
C LYS A 304 -32.37 -34.47 -8.55
N SER A 305 -33.08 -33.97 -7.53
CA SER A 305 -33.34 -32.57 -7.17
C SER A 305 -32.36 -31.55 -7.76
N PRO A 306 -32.80 -30.33 -8.17
CA PRO A 306 -31.96 -29.35 -8.84
C PRO A 306 -30.70 -29.11 -8.00
N HIS A 307 -29.56 -29.59 -8.49
CA HIS A 307 -28.28 -29.27 -7.91
C HIS A 307 -28.15 -27.75 -7.96
N LYS A 308 -28.15 -27.13 -6.78
CA LYS A 308 -28.06 -25.68 -6.55
C LYS A 308 -27.02 -25.09 -7.51
N ASP A 309 -27.48 -24.38 -8.55
CA ASP A 309 -26.61 -23.68 -9.48
C ASP A 309 -25.55 -22.93 -8.69
N ARG A 310 -24.28 -23.14 -9.01
CA ARG A 310 -23.20 -22.49 -8.28
C ARG A 310 -23.29 -20.99 -8.55
N GLU A 311 -23.85 -20.24 -7.59
CA GLU A 311 -24.07 -18.81 -7.71
C GLU A 311 -22.76 -18.10 -8.10
N PRO A 312 -22.77 -17.22 -9.13
CA PRO A 312 -21.57 -16.52 -9.57
C PRO A 312 -21.04 -15.63 -8.44
N SER A 313 -19.71 -15.67 -8.23
CA SER A 313 -19.08 -15.03 -7.08
C SER A 313 -18.44 -13.69 -7.44
N LEU A 314 -19.13 -12.59 -7.11
CA LEU A 314 -18.65 -11.23 -7.42
C LEU A 314 -17.35 -10.88 -6.69
N PHE A 315 -17.16 -11.38 -5.47
CA PHE A 315 -15.92 -11.20 -4.71
C PHE A 315 -14.68 -11.73 -5.46
N LYS A 316 -14.79 -12.91 -6.05
CA LYS A 316 -13.70 -13.54 -6.80
C LYS A 316 -13.36 -12.76 -8.07
N VAL A 317 -14.37 -12.19 -8.72
CA VAL A 317 -14.19 -11.33 -9.90
C VAL A 317 -13.49 -10.02 -9.52
N LEU A 318 -13.91 -9.38 -8.43
CA LEU A 318 -13.25 -8.19 -7.89
C LEU A 318 -11.79 -8.49 -7.50
N TYR A 319 -11.55 -9.57 -6.76
CA TYR A 319 -10.21 -9.99 -6.35
C TYR A 319 -9.31 -10.31 -7.55
N LYS A 320 -9.82 -11.00 -8.58
CA LYS A 320 -9.04 -11.29 -9.78
C LYS A 320 -8.72 -10.03 -10.60
N THR A 321 -9.60 -9.04 -10.59
CA THR A 321 -9.46 -7.81 -11.37
C THR A 321 -8.51 -6.82 -10.70
N PHE A 322 -8.65 -6.60 -9.39
CA PHE A 322 -7.91 -5.58 -8.65
C PHE A 322 -6.81 -6.14 -7.73
N GLY A 323 -6.77 -7.46 -7.50
CA GLY A 323 -5.83 -8.13 -6.61
C GLY A 323 -4.35 -7.88 -6.89
N PRO A 324 -3.88 -7.86 -8.15
CA PRO A 324 -2.47 -7.55 -8.45
C PRO A 324 -2.03 -6.16 -7.95
N TYR A 325 -2.87 -5.13 -8.13
CA TYR A 325 -2.63 -3.78 -7.60
C TYR A 325 -2.67 -3.77 -6.07
N PHE A 326 -3.61 -4.54 -5.50
CA PHE A 326 -3.77 -4.66 -4.07
C PHE A 326 -2.61 -5.39 -3.38
N LEU A 327 -1.95 -6.34 -4.06
CA LEU A 327 -0.78 -7.06 -3.52
C LEU A 327 0.39 -6.12 -3.21
N MET A 328 0.55 -5.05 -4.00
CA MET A 328 1.58 -4.03 -3.73
C MET A 328 1.30 -3.30 -2.40
N SER A 329 0.03 -3.07 -2.05
CA SER A 329 -0.34 -2.47 -0.77
C SER A 329 0.05 -3.36 0.42
N PHE A 330 -0.03 -4.68 0.28
CA PHE A 330 0.38 -5.62 1.32
C PHE A 330 1.87 -5.50 1.63
N LEU A 331 2.71 -5.41 0.59
CA LEU A 331 4.17 -5.24 0.72
C LEU A 331 4.54 -3.96 1.47
N TYR A 332 3.99 -2.81 1.06
CA TYR A 332 4.24 -1.54 1.74
C TYR A 332 3.75 -1.55 3.18
N LYS A 333 2.60 -2.20 3.44
CA LYS A 333 2.04 -2.28 4.77
C LYS A 333 2.89 -3.15 5.70
N ALA A 334 3.36 -4.30 5.22
CA ALA A 334 4.24 -5.18 5.98
C ALA A 334 5.57 -4.47 6.30
N LEU A 335 6.14 -3.76 5.33
CA LEU A 335 7.34 -2.94 5.52
C LEU A 335 7.13 -1.86 6.58
N HIS A 336 6.02 -1.10 6.50
CA HIS A 336 5.65 -0.11 7.51
C HIS A 336 5.56 -0.74 8.91
N ASP A 337 4.88 -1.88 9.05
CA ASP A 337 4.67 -2.51 10.35
C ASP A 337 5.98 -2.99 10.97
N LEU A 338 6.92 -3.50 10.17
CA LEU A 338 8.26 -3.85 10.63
C LEU A 338 9.05 -2.61 11.10
N MET A 339 9.04 -1.53 10.32
CA MET A 339 9.72 -0.28 10.71
C MET A 339 9.11 0.38 11.95
N MET A 340 7.80 0.25 12.15
CA MET A 340 7.11 0.78 13.33
C MET A 340 7.68 0.23 14.65
N PHE A 341 8.10 -1.04 14.67
CA PHE A 341 8.72 -1.67 15.84
C PHE A 341 10.23 -1.41 15.97
N ALA A 342 10.90 -0.95 14.89
CA ALA A 342 12.30 -0.55 14.97
C ALA A 342 12.49 0.67 15.88
N GLY A 343 11.55 1.63 15.88
CA GLY A 343 11.61 2.84 16.70
C GLY A 343 11.85 2.58 18.20
N PRO A 344 10.97 1.83 18.89
CA PRO A 344 11.17 1.50 20.31
C PRO A 344 12.48 0.75 20.59
N LYS A 345 12.95 -0.11 19.67
CA LYS A 345 14.22 -0.83 19.83
C LYS A 345 15.44 0.07 19.65
N ILE A 346 15.39 1.04 18.74
CA ILE A 346 16.45 2.04 18.61
C ILE A 346 16.46 2.96 19.83
N LEU A 347 15.29 3.33 20.35
CA LEU A 347 15.17 4.10 21.60
C LEU A 347 15.78 3.32 22.80
N GLU A 348 15.56 2.01 22.86
CA GLU A 348 16.18 1.13 23.86
C GLU A 348 17.72 1.20 23.82
N LEU A 349 18.32 1.25 22.62
CA LEU A 349 19.77 1.38 22.43
C LEU A 349 20.28 2.76 22.81
N ILE A 350 19.55 3.82 22.47
CA ILE A 350 19.90 5.20 22.85
C ILE A 350 19.90 5.35 24.38
N ILE A 351 18.90 4.80 25.08
CA ILE A 351 18.85 4.89 26.54
C ILE A 351 20.01 4.12 27.18
N ASN A 352 20.37 2.94 26.66
CA ASN A 352 21.54 2.20 27.16
C ASN A 352 22.83 2.97 26.91
N PHE A 353 22.98 3.59 25.74
CA PHE A 353 24.13 4.43 25.40
C PHE A 353 24.28 5.61 26.38
N VAL A 354 23.17 6.28 26.74
CA VAL A 354 23.21 7.39 27.70
C VAL A 354 23.62 6.94 29.11
N ASN A 355 23.30 5.70 29.48
CA ASN A 355 23.70 5.13 30.78
C ASN A 355 25.16 4.66 30.80
N ASP A 356 25.75 4.31 29.66
CA ASP A 356 27.12 3.84 29.54
C ASP A 356 28.09 5.01 29.30
N ARG A 357 28.88 5.35 30.32
CA ARG A 357 29.85 6.46 30.25
C ARG A 357 31.12 6.13 29.47
N GLU A 358 31.38 4.86 29.19
CA GLU A 358 32.56 4.43 28.44
C GLU A 358 32.28 4.30 26.94
N ALA A 359 31.01 4.42 26.55
CA ALA A 359 30.58 4.30 25.16
C ALA A 359 31.09 5.47 24.30
N PRO A 360 31.65 5.20 23.10
CA PRO A 360 32.06 6.26 22.18
C PRO A 360 30.90 7.11 21.64
N ASP A 361 31.10 8.44 21.57
CA ASP A 361 30.08 9.41 21.13
C ASP A 361 29.45 9.10 19.76
N TRP A 362 30.21 8.52 18.83
CA TRP A 362 29.73 8.19 17.49
C TRP A 362 28.57 7.19 17.50
N GLN A 363 28.49 6.31 18.51
CA GLN A 363 27.41 5.34 18.65
C GLN A 363 26.07 6.05 18.88
N GLY A 364 26.06 7.11 19.69
CA GLY A 364 24.90 7.96 19.90
C GLY A 364 24.42 8.66 18.62
N TYR A 365 25.34 9.25 17.85
CA TYR A 365 25.01 9.85 16.55
C TYR A 365 24.49 8.82 15.55
N PHE A 366 25.06 7.60 15.53
CA PHE A 366 24.61 6.51 14.68
C PHE A 366 23.17 6.07 15.01
N TYR A 367 22.85 5.84 16.28
CA TYR A 367 21.49 5.47 16.69
C TYR A 367 20.48 6.58 16.40
N THR A 368 20.86 7.84 16.58
CA THR A 368 20.00 9.00 16.26
C THR A 368 19.72 9.09 14.76
N ALA A 369 20.74 8.96 13.92
CA ALA A 369 20.59 8.93 12.46
C ALA A 369 19.74 7.73 12.00
N LEU A 370 19.95 6.55 12.62
CA LEU A 370 19.17 5.36 12.34
C LEU A 370 17.68 5.55 12.69
N LEU A 371 17.38 6.17 13.82
CA LEU A 371 16.00 6.51 14.20
C LEU A 371 15.36 7.45 13.19
N PHE A 372 16.08 8.50 12.77
CA PHE A 372 15.59 9.47 11.78
C PHE A 372 15.29 8.80 10.43
N VAL A 373 16.22 7.99 9.90
CA VAL A 373 16.04 7.28 8.63
C VAL A 373 14.90 6.28 8.73
N SER A 374 14.81 5.53 9.84
CA SER A 374 13.72 4.59 10.08
C SER A 374 12.36 5.28 10.08
N ALA A 375 12.22 6.41 10.77
CA ALA A 375 10.97 7.19 10.81
C ALA A 375 10.60 7.78 9.45
N CYS A 376 11.59 8.26 8.67
CA CYS A 376 11.36 8.75 7.31
C CYS A 376 10.85 7.64 6.38
N LEU A 377 11.52 6.48 6.38
CA LEU A 377 11.12 5.32 5.58
C LEU A 377 9.75 4.80 6.01
N GLN A 378 9.46 4.76 7.32
CA GLN A 378 8.17 4.38 7.85
C GLN A 378 7.06 5.30 7.30
N THR A 379 7.29 6.61 7.33
CA THR A 379 6.33 7.62 6.85
C THR A 379 6.09 7.47 5.34
N LEU A 380 7.15 7.33 4.54
CA LEU A 380 7.04 7.12 3.10
C LEU A 380 6.28 5.82 2.77
N ALA A 381 6.61 4.71 3.43
CA ALA A 381 5.92 3.44 3.22
C ALA A 381 4.43 3.53 3.57
N LEU A 382 4.07 4.24 4.65
CA LEU A 382 2.68 4.43 5.07
C LEU A 382 1.87 5.21 4.03
N HIS A 383 2.42 6.33 3.53
CA HIS A 383 1.71 7.16 2.57
C HIS A 383 1.58 6.50 1.20
N GLN A 384 2.61 5.76 0.75
CA GLN A 384 2.51 4.95 -0.47
C GLN A 384 1.47 3.83 -0.34
N TYR A 385 1.41 3.17 0.82
CA TYR A 385 0.35 2.21 1.16
C TYR A 385 -1.04 2.84 1.01
N PHE A 386 -1.28 4.00 1.64
CA PHE A 386 -2.58 4.66 1.60
C PHE A 386 -2.95 5.09 0.18
N HIS A 387 -2.00 5.67 -0.56
CA HIS A 387 -2.22 6.10 -1.93
C HIS A 387 -2.69 4.94 -2.83
N ILE A 388 -1.98 3.80 -2.80
CA ILE A 388 -2.35 2.62 -3.59
C ILE A 388 -3.74 2.09 -3.19
N CYS A 389 -4.07 2.08 -1.89
CA CYS A 389 -5.38 1.63 -1.41
C CYS A 389 -6.50 2.57 -1.85
N PHE A 390 -6.31 3.89 -1.78
CA PHE A 390 -7.29 4.88 -2.22
C PHE A 390 -7.52 4.79 -3.73
N VAL A 391 -6.46 4.73 -4.54
CA VAL A 391 -6.57 4.57 -6.01
C VAL A 391 -7.29 3.26 -6.35
N SER A 392 -6.93 2.16 -5.71
CA SER A 392 -7.62 0.88 -5.90
C SER A 392 -9.10 0.95 -5.51
N GLY A 393 -9.43 1.61 -4.41
CA GLY A 393 -10.81 1.85 -3.96
C GLY A 393 -11.61 2.68 -4.97
N MET A 394 -11.02 3.74 -5.52
CA MET A 394 -11.64 4.58 -6.55
C MET A 394 -11.87 3.80 -7.86
N ARG A 395 -10.92 2.96 -8.28
CA ARG A 395 -11.08 2.06 -9.43
C ARG A 395 -12.22 1.07 -9.20
N ILE A 396 -12.31 0.45 -8.02
CA ILE A 396 -13.41 -0.46 -7.67
C ILE A 396 -14.77 0.27 -7.74
N LYS A 397 -14.86 1.48 -7.16
CA LYS A 397 -16.08 2.29 -7.19
C LYS A 397 -16.51 2.58 -8.63
N THR A 398 -15.59 3.06 -9.46
CA THR A 398 -15.84 3.37 -10.89
C THR A 398 -16.31 2.13 -11.66
N ALA A 399 -15.65 0.99 -11.44
CA ALA A 399 -16.01 -0.28 -12.06
C ALA A 399 -17.42 -0.73 -11.69
N VAL A 400 -17.76 -0.67 -10.39
CA VAL A 400 -19.07 -1.07 -9.87
C VAL A 400 -20.16 -0.16 -10.43
N VAL A 401 -19.98 1.16 -10.37
CA VAL A 401 -20.96 2.14 -10.90
C VAL A 401 -21.19 1.91 -12.40
N GLY A 402 -20.11 1.75 -13.19
CA GLY A 402 -20.21 1.49 -14.62
C GLY A 402 -20.88 0.16 -14.95
N ALA A 403 -20.60 -0.90 -14.18
CA ALA A 403 -21.24 -2.21 -14.35
C ALA A 403 -22.74 -2.16 -14.02
N VAL A 404 -23.14 -1.49 -12.94
CA VAL A 404 -24.55 -1.29 -12.58
C VAL A 404 -25.26 -0.47 -13.66
N TYR A 405 -24.63 0.60 -14.16
CA TYR A 405 -25.20 1.46 -15.20
C TYR A 405 -25.44 0.69 -16.49
N ARG A 406 -24.44 -0.06 -16.97
CA ARG A 406 -24.57 -0.90 -18.16
C ARG A 406 -25.64 -1.97 -17.98
N LYS A 407 -25.70 -2.62 -16.82
CA LYS A 407 -26.73 -3.63 -16.53
C LYS A 407 -28.13 -3.03 -16.53
N ALA A 408 -28.32 -1.85 -15.94
CA ALA A 408 -29.62 -1.17 -15.86
C ALA A 408 -30.24 -0.89 -17.24
N LEU A 409 -29.41 -0.72 -18.28
CA LEU A 409 -29.86 -0.54 -19.66
C LEU A 409 -30.30 -1.85 -20.35
N LEU A 410 -29.90 -3.01 -19.82
CA LEU A 410 -30.12 -4.33 -20.45
C LEU A 410 -31.12 -5.23 -19.69
N ILE A 411 -31.49 -4.88 -18.46
CA ILE A 411 -32.43 -5.70 -17.66
C ILE A 411 -33.82 -5.79 -18.31
N THR A 412 -34.49 -6.94 -18.12
CA THR A 412 -35.88 -7.14 -18.55
C THR A 412 -36.87 -6.28 -17.75
N ASN A 413 -38.05 -6.05 -18.31
CA ASN A 413 -39.12 -5.31 -17.63
C ASN A 413 -39.60 -6.00 -16.34
N ALA A 414 -39.54 -7.34 -16.29
CA ALA A 414 -39.87 -8.10 -15.08
C ALA A 414 -38.86 -7.84 -13.95
N ALA A 415 -37.56 -7.90 -14.26
CA ALA A 415 -36.49 -7.57 -13.31
C ALA A 415 -36.47 -6.08 -12.92
N ARG A 416 -36.89 -5.18 -13.81
CA ARG A 416 -37.03 -3.74 -13.50
C ARG A 416 -38.15 -3.46 -12.50
N LYS A 417 -39.18 -4.31 -12.41
CA LYS A 417 -40.22 -4.21 -11.37
C LYS A 417 -39.71 -4.64 -10.00
N SER A 418 -38.81 -5.63 -9.92
CA SER A 418 -38.22 -6.08 -8.65
C SER A 418 -37.14 -5.12 -8.15
N SER A 419 -36.33 -4.54 -9.04
CA SER A 419 -35.28 -3.58 -8.70
C SER A 419 -35.70 -2.15 -9.01
N THR A 420 -36.23 -1.44 -8.02
CA THR A 420 -36.72 -0.06 -8.20
C THR A 420 -35.59 0.91 -8.58
N VAL A 421 -35.94 2.05 -9.21
CA VAL A 421 -34.96 3.11 -9.54
C VAL A 421 -34.19 3.57 -8.29
N GLY A 422 -34.88 3.71 -7.16
CA GLY A 422 -34.24 4.06 -5.89
C GLY A 422 -33.22 3.02 -5.42
N GLU A 423 -33.48 1.73 -5.64
CA GLU A 423 -32.53 0.66 -5.33
C GLU A 423 -31.28 0.74 -6.22
N ILE A 424 -31.44 1.00 -7.52
CA ILE A 424 -30.33 1.15 -8.46
C ILE A 424 -29.45 2.35 -8.08
N VAL A 425 -30.05 3.49 -7.74
CA VAL A 425 -29.33 4.68 -7.29
C VAL A 425 -28.58 4.40 -5.98
N ASN A 426 -29.18 3.64 -5.06
CA ASN A 426 -28.54 3.24 -3.82
C ASN A 426 -27.32 2.31 -4.06
N LEU A 427 -27.42 1.40 -5.04
CA LEU A 427 -26.30 0.54 -5.46
C LEU A 427 -25.11 1.36 -5.99
N MET A 428 -25.38 2.41 -6.78
CA MET A 428 -24.33 3.26 -7.35
C MET A 428 -23.73 4.25 -6.34
N SER A 429 -24.51 4.73 -5.38
CA SER A 429 -24.07 5.76 -4.43
C SER A 429 -23.53 5.15 -3.13
N VAL A 430 -24.34 4.39 -2.41
CA VAL A 430 -24.00 3.89 -1.06
C VAL A 430 -23.21 2.60 -1.13
N ASP A 431 -23.68 1.60 -1.90
CA ASP A 431 -23.01 0.29 -1.94
C ASP A 431 -21.62 0.39 -2.61
N ALA A 432 -21.48 1.17 -3.69
CA ALA A 432 -20.19 1.43 -4.32
C ALA A 432 -19.22 2.20 -3.40
N GLN A 433 -19.71 3.19 -2.64
CA GLN A 433 -18.89 3.95 -1.70
C GLN A 433 -18.33 3.04 -0.58
N ARG A 434 -19.15 2.12 -0.05
CA ARG A 434 -18.70 1.17 0.99
C ARG A 434 -17.52 0.31 0.54
N PHE A 435 -17.46 -0.06 -0.75
CA PHE A 435 -16.31 -0.80 -1.27
C PHE A 435 -15.03 0.05 -1.30
N MET A 436 -15.14 1.33 -1.68
CA MET A 436 -14.03 2.27 -1.63
C MET A 436 -13.52 2.45 -0.19
N ASP A 437 -14.43 2.69 0.75
CA ASP A 437 -14.08 2.90 2.17
C ASP A 437 -13.43 1.65 2.78
N LEU A 438 -13.93 0.45 2.43
CA LEU A 438 -13.34 -0.81 2.87
C LEU A 438 -11.94 -1.02 2.28
N ALA A 439 -11.72 -0.70 1.01
CA ALA A 439 -10.43 -0.90 0.34
C ALA A 439 -9.28 -0.16 1.06
N THR A 440 -9.56 1.00 1.66
CA THR A 440 -8.58 1.79 2.42
C THR A 440 -8.09 1.09 3.69
N TYR A 441 -8.94 0.29 4.34
CA TYR A 441 -8.64 -0.29 5.66
C TYR A 441 -8.65 -1.82 5.71
N ILE A 442 -8.96 -2.52 4.62
CA ILE A 442 -9.02 -3.99 4.60
C ILE A 442 -7.71 -4.65 5.02
N ASN A 443 -6.55 -4.03 4.74
CA ASN A 443 -5.24 -4.56 5.17
C ASN A 443 -5.05 -4.54 6.70
N MET A 444 -5.87 -3.80 7.46
CA MET A 444 -5.87 -3.87 8.92
C MET A 444 -6.28 -5.25 9.43
N ILE A 445 -6.99 -6.07 8.64
CA ILE A 445 -7.47 -7.38 9.11
C ILE A 445 -6.34 -8.35 9.45
N TRP A 446 -5.22 -8.28 8.73
CA TRP A 446 -4.03 -9.09 8.98
C TRP A 446 -2.96 -8.29 9.73
N SER A 447 -2.85 -6.98 9.43
CA SER A 447 -1.86 -6.10 10.05
C SER A 447 -2.15 -5.86 11.53
N ALA A 448 -3.39 -5.61 11.95
CA ALA A 448 -3.70 -5.34 13.34
C ALA A 448 -3.39 -6.53 14.26
N PRO A 449 -3.76 -7.79 13.93
CA PRO A 449 -3.31 -8.96 14.70
C PRO A 449 -1.78 -9.09 14.75
N LEU A 450 -1.09 -8.88 13.63
CA LEU A 450 0.38 -8.93 13.58
C LEU A 450 1.00 -7.87 14.53
N GLN A 451 0.50 -6.63 14.49
CA GLN A 451 0.95 -5.55 15.37
C GLN A 451 0.69 -5.88 16.84
N VAL A 452 -0.49 -6.42 17.18
CA VAL A 452 -0.83 -6.82 18.56
C VAL A 452 0.12 -7.92 19.04
N ILE A 453 0.36 -8.96 18.23
CA ILE A 453 1.24 -10.08 18.58
C ILE A 453 2.67 -9.60 18.77
N LEU A 454 3.22 -8.81 17.85
CA LEU A 454 4.59 -8.28 17.95
C LEU A 454 4.76 -7.33 19.14
N ALA A 455 3.78 -6.45 19.38
CA ALA A 455 3.82 -5.53 20.52
C ALA A 455 3.80 -6.29 21.85
N LEU A 456 2.91 -7.28 22.01
CA LEU A 456 2.85 -8.12 23.20
C LEU A 456 4.10 -8.96 23.38
N TYR A 457 4.67 -9.49 22.30
CA TYR A 457 5.95 -10.20 22.34
C TYR A 457 7.08 -9.31 22.86
N PHE A 458 7.25 -8.10 22.33
CA PHE A 458 8.30 -7.19 22.81
C PHE A 458 8.04 -6.67 24.23
N LEU A 459 6.78 -6.44 24.62
CA LEU A 459 6.43 -6.10 25.99
C LEU A 459 6.76 -7.25 26.95
N TRP A 460 6.44 -8.49 26.57
CA TRP A 460 6.74 -9.68 27.37
C TRP A 460 8.25 -9.85 27.59
N LEU A 461 9.06 -9.58 26.56
CA LEU A 461 10.52 -9.58 26.71
C LEU A 461 11.04 -8.49 27.67
N SER A 462 10.32 -7.37 27.80
CA SER A 462 10.78 -6.22 28.59
C SER A 462 10.32 -6.26 30.06
N LEU A 463 9.08 -6.74 30.29
CA LEU A 463 8.40 -6.70 31.60
C LEU A 463 7.95 -8.09 32.11
N GLY A 464 8.15 -9.15 31.32
CA GLY A 464 7.79 -10.50 31.69
C GLY A 464 6.27 -10.72 31.87
N PRO A 465 5.85 -11.60 32.79
CA PRO A 465 4.45 -11.91 33.05
C PRO A 465 3.58 -10.72 33.47
N SER A 466 4.18 -9.63 33.96
CA SER A 466 3.49 -8.41 34.41
C SER A 466 2.63 -7.76 33.32
N VAL A 467 2.96 -8.00 32.04
CA VAL A 467 2.21 -7.53 30.87
C VAL A 467 0.77 -8.03 30.86
N LEU A 468 0.49 -9.20 31.45
CA LEU A 468 -0.86 -9.76 31.51
C LEU A 468 -1.84 -8.85 32.24
N ALA A 469 -1.38 -8.07 33.22
CA ALA A 469 -2.21 -7.08 33.91
C ALA A 469 -2.67 -5.96 32.96
N GLY A 470 -1.75 -5.43 32.14
CA GLY A 470 -2.08 -4.45 31.11
C GLY A 470 -3.02 -5.01 30.04
N VAL A 471 -2.80 -6.26 29.60
CA VAL A 471 -3.68 -6.95 28.65
C VAL A 471 -5.08 -7.14 29.23
N ALA A 472 -5.21 -7.51 30.51
CA ALA A 472 -6.49 -7.63 31.17
C ALA A 472 -7.26 -6.30 31.20
N VAL A 473 -6.58 -5.18 31.50
CA VAL A 473 -7.18 -3.83 31.43
C VAL A 473 -7.64 -3.51 30.01
N MET A 474 -6.83 -3.81 28.98
CA MET A 474 -7.22 -3.57 27.58
C MET A 474 -8.43 -4.40 27.16
N ILE A 475 -8.47 -5.69 27.52
CA ILE A 475 -9.61 -6.56 27.24
C ILE A 475 -10.87 -6.05 27.96
N LEU A 476 -10.75 -5.58 29.19
CA LEU A 476 -11.87 -5.02 29.97
C LEU A 476 -12.39 -3.69 29.39
N MET A 477 -11.54 -2.90 28.73
CA MET A 477 -11.94 -1.67 28.05
C MET A 477 -12.75 -1.91 26.77
N VAL A 478 -12.58 -3.06 26.09
CA VAL A 478 -13.36 -3.42 24.89
C VAL A 478 -14.88 -3.48 25.13
N PRO A 479 -15.42 -4.24 26.10
CA PRO A 479 -16.85 -4.29 26.37
C PRO A 479 -17.39 -2.94 26.88
N LEU A 480 -16.60 -2.18 27.65
CA LEU A 480 -16.98 -0.83 28.07
C LEU A 480 -17.22 0.06 26.84
N ASN A 481 -16.27 0.11 25.90
CA ASN A 481 -16.40 0.85 24.65
C ASN A 481 -17.57 0.33 23.79
N ALA A 482 -17.83 -0.98 23.78
CA ALA A 482 -18.96 -1.57 23.04
C ALA A 482 -20.32 -1.13 23.61
N VAL A 483 -20.50 -1.16 24.94
CA VAL A 483 -21.74 -0.69 25.61
C VAL A 483 -21.97 0.78 25.34
N MET A 484 -20.90 1.60 25.41
CA MET A 484 -20.98 3.01 25.08
C MET A 484 -21.41 3.24 23.62
N ALA A 485 -20.80 2.52 22.68
CA ALA A 485 -21.19 2.60 21.26
C ALA A 485 -22.67 2.21 21.03
N MET A 486 -23.17 1.18 21.72
CA MET A 486 -24.58 0.78 21.65
C MET A 486 -25.51 1.89 22.17
N LYS A 487 -25.19 2.50 23.32
CA LYS A 487 -25.97 3.61 23.88
C LYS A 487 -25.93 4.85 22.98
N THR A 488 -24.78 5.17 22.39
CA THR A 488 -24.62 6.25 21.41
C THR A 488 -25.55 6.01 20.22
N LYS A 489 -25.62 4.78 19.69
CA LYS A 489 -26.53 4.43 18.60
C LYS A 489 -28.00 4.63 19.00
N THR A 490 -28.41 4.24 20.21
CA THR A 490 -29.78 4.45 20.69
C THR A 490 -30.13 5.93 20.78
N TYR A 491 -29.26 6.76 21.37
CA TYR A 491 -29.48 8.21 21.44
C TYR A 491 -29.45 8.87 20.06
N GLN A 492 -28.61 8.39 19.14
CA GLN A 492 -28.57 8.87 17.76
C GLN A 492 -29.91 8.67 17.05
N VAL A 493 -30.54 7.50 17.21
CA VAL A 493 -31.86 7.23 16.61
C VAL A 493 -32.94 8.13 17.21
N ALA A 494 -32.96 8.30 18.54
CA ALA A 494 -33.92 9.18 19.20
C ALA A 494 -33.74 10.66 18.81
N HIS A 495 -32.48 11.10 18.66
CA HIS A 495 -32.11 12.42 18.18
C HIS A 495 -32.58 12.63 16.73
N MET A 496 -32.32 11.67 15.83
CA MET A 496 -32.77 11.76 14.43
C MET A 496 -34.30 11.86 14.34
N LYS A 497 -35.06 11.09 15.12
CA LYS A 497 -36.53 11.17 15.14
C LYS A 497 -37.04 12.57 15.53
N SER A 498 -36.47 13.18 16.58
CA SER A 498 -36.87 14.52 17.03
C SER A 498 -36.47 15.59 16.01
N LYS A 499 -35.28 15.45 15.42
CA LYS A 499 -34.77 16.32 14.35
C LYS A 499 -35.65 16.26 13.10
N ASP A 500 -36.10 15.07 12.70
CA ASP A 500 -36.98 14.88 11.55
C ASP A 500 -38.34 15.55 11.76
N ASN A 501 -38.92 15.42 12.95
CA ASN A 501 -40.15 16.14 13.31
C ASN A 501 -39.97 17.66 13.22
N ARG A 502 -38.85 18.20 13.71
CA ARG A 502 -38.53 19.63 13.63
C ARG A 502 -38.39 20.10 12.18
N ILE A 503 -37.65 19.35 11.35
CA ILE A 503 -37.46 19.68 9.93
C ILE A 503 -38.78 19.62 9.18
N LYS A 504 -39.64 18.63 9.47
CA LYS A 504 -40.98 18.53 8.88
C LYS A 504 -41.83 19.76 9.21
N LEU A 505 -41.92 20.15 10.49
CA LEU A 505 -42.69 21.33 10.90
C LEU A 505 -42.11 22.62 10.30
N MET A 506 -40.78 22.74 10.23
CA MET A 506 -40.12 23.88 9.57
C MET A 506 -40.49 23.98 8.09
N ASN A 507 -40.55 22.85 7.37
CA ASN A 507 -40.98 22.83 5.98
C ASN A 507 -42.45 23.26 5.82
N GLU A 508 -43.34 22.83 6.72
CA GLU A 508 -44.75 23.26 6.73
C GLU A 508 -44.87 24.78 6.95
N ILE A 509 -44.10 25.35 7.88
CA ILE A 509 -44.06 26.81 8.14
C ILE A 509 -43.54 27.58 6.91
N LEU A 510 -42.44 27.13 6.30
CA LEU A 510 -41.84 27.83 5.15
C LEU A 510 -42.77 27.80 3.93
N ASN A 511 -43.40 26.66 3.65
CA ASN A 511 -44.39 26.55 2.56
C ASN A 511 -45.63 27.41 2.83
N GLY A 512 -46.03 27.56 4.09
CA GLY A 512 -47.20 28.35 4.52
C GLY A 512 -46.93 29.79 4.95
N ILE A 513 -45.71 30.32 4.76
CA ILE A 513 -45.23 31.51 5.50
C ILE A 513 -46.11 32.75 5.35
N LYS A 514 -46.69 32.97 4.15
CA LYS A 514 -47.59 34.11 3.90
C LYS A 514 -48.85 34.04 4.76
N VAL A 515 -49.44 32.86 4.87
CA VAL A 515 -50.67 32.63 5.66
C VAL A 515 -50.37 32.85 7.14
N LEU A 516 -49.27 32.28 7.65
CA LEU A 516 -48.89 32.47 9.05
C LEU A 516 -48.67 33.94 9.41
N LYS A 517 -48.05 34.73 8.52
CA LYS A 517 -47.84 36.17 8.73
C LYS A 517 -49.13 36.99 8.66
N LEU A 518 -50.03 36.67 7.72
CA LEU A 518 -51.32 37.36 7.60
C LEU A 518 -52.17 37.20 8.87
N TYR A 519 -52.10 36.05 9.53
CA TYR A 519 -52.82 35.76 10.77
C TYR A 519 -52.00 36.01 12.04
N ALA A 520 -50.77 36.52 11.94
CA ALA A 520 -49.84 36.71 13.06
C ALA A 520 -49.62 35.46 13.93
N TRP A 521 -49.66 34.25 13.33
CA TRP A 521 -49.49 32.96 14.02
C TRP A 521 -48.02 32.57 14.26
N GLU A 522 -47.09 33.43 13.89
CA GLU A 522 -45.64 33.18 13.98
C GLU A 522 -45.18 32.83 15.40
N LEU A 523 -45.67 33.52 16.42
CA LEU A 523 -45.32 33.23 17.82
C LEU A 523 -45.80 31.84 18.28
N ALA A 524 -47.03 31.46 17.90
CA ALA A 524 -47.59 30.16 18.27
C ALA A 524 -46.84 28.99 17.59
N PHE A 525 -46.46 29.16 16.32
CA PHE A 525 -45.65 28.17 15.61
C PHE A 525 -44.20 28.16 16.10
N GLN A 526 -43.64 29.30 16.51
CA GLN A 526 -42.34 29.38 17.16
C GLN A 526 -42.33 28.55 18.44
N ASP A 527 -43.33 28.68 19.30
CA ASP A 527 -43.44 27.89 20.53
C ASP A 527 -43.53 26.40 20.25
N LYS A 528 -44.26 26.01 19.20
CA LYS A 528 -44.35 24.61 18.75
C LYS A 528 -43.01 24.06 18.24
N VAL A 529 -42.22 24.87 17.54
CA VAL A 529 -40.85 24.49 17.13
C VAL A 529 -39.93 24.41 18.34
N MET A 530 -40.05 25.35 19.28
CA MET A 530 -39.23 25.40 20.49
C MET A 530 -39.49 24.21 21.42
N SER A 531 -40.73 23.73 21.54
CA SER A 531 -41.03 22.53 22.33
C SER A 531 -40.33 21.28 21.78
N ILE A 532 -40.37 21.07 20.46
CA ILE A 532 -39.63 19.99 19.78
C ILE A 532 -38.12 20.17 19.97
N ARG A 533 -37.62 21.42 19.86
CA ARG A 533 -36.19 21.73 20.06
C ARG A 533 -35.74 21.38 21.49
N GLN A 534 -36.56 21.61 22.50
CA GLN A 534 -36.22 21.23 23.88
C GLN A 534 -36.10 19.71 24.06
N GLU A 535 -36.95 18.93 23.41
CA GLU A 535 -36.83 17.46 23.38
C GLU A 535 -35.56 17.00 22.66
N GLU A 536 -35.26 17.60 21.51
CA GLU A 536 -34.03 17.36 20.75
C GLU A 536 -32.79 17.63 21.60
N LEU A 537 -32.75 18.77 22.30
CA LEU A 537 -31.64 19.17 23.17
C LEU A 537 -31.46 18.25 24.37
N LYS A 538 -32.55 17.71 24.96
CA LYS A 538 -32.45 16.72 26.05
C LYS A 538 -31.71 15.46 25.61
N VAL A 539 -31.99 14.96 24.41
CA VAL A 539 -31.29 13.78 23.86
C VAL A 539 -29.85 14.14 23.48
N LEU A 540 -29.64 15.30 22.87
CA LEU A 540 -28.31 15.78 22.50
C LEU A 540 -27.40 15.93 23.73
N LYS A 541 -27.92 16.47 24.84
CA LYS A 541 -27.20 16.61 26.10
C LYS A 541 -26.77 15.24 26.66
N LYS A 542 -27.65 14.24 26.64
CA LYS A 542 -27.30 12.86 27.04
C LYS A 542 -26.23 12.27 26.14
N SER A 543 -26.33 12.48 24.83
CA SER A 543 -25.32 12.04 23.85
C SER A 543 -23.98 12.72 24.07
N ALA A 544 -23.96 14.02 24.41
CA ALA A 544 -22.74 14.76 24.69
C ALA A 544 -22.05 14.25 25.96
N TYR A 545 -22.79 13.98 27.03
CA TYR A 545 -22.22 13.36 28.24
C TYR A 545 -21.62 11.98 27.93
N LEU A 546 -22.32 11.16 27.15
CA LEU A 546 -21.82 9.85 26.76
C LEU A 546 -20.55 9.95 25.90
N ALA A 547 -20.51 10.91 24.96
CA ALA A 547 -19.33 11.20 24.16
C ALA A 547 -18.15 11.66 25.03
N ALA A 548 -18.39 12.55 26.01
CA ALA A 548 -17.36 13.00 26.94
C ALA A 548 -16.77 11.85 27.76
N VAL A 549 -17.61 10.96 28.29
CA VAL A 549 -17.15 9.74 28.96
C VAL A 549 -16.35 8.86 27.98
N GLY A 550 -16.75 8.80 26.71
CA GLY A 550 -16.07 7.99 25.70
C GLY A 550 -14.66 8.50 25.39
N THR A 551 -14.54 9.81 25.20
CA THR A 551 -13.25 10.48 25.02
C THR A 551 -12.38 10.33 26.26
N PHE A 552 -12.95 10.48 27.46
CA PHE A 552 -12.24 10.29 28.73
C PHE A 552 -11.67 8.87 28.85
N THR A 553 -12.50 7.84 28.66
CA THR A 553 -12.06 6.44 28.67
C THR A 553 -10.94 6.20 27.64
N TRP A 554 -11.07 6.78 26.44
CA TRP A 554 -10.10 6.64 25.36
C TRP A 554 -8.75 7.29 25.66
N VAL A 555 -8.74 8.45 26.33
CA VAL A 555 -7.52 9.17 26.75
C VAL A 555 -6.88 8.49 27.96
N CYS A 556 -7.67 7.97 28.91
CA CYS A 556 -7.17 7.33 30.12
C CYS A 556 -6.70 5.88 29.93
N THR A 557 -7.13 5.19 28.87
CA THR A 557 -6.76 3.78 28.64
C THR A 557 -5.24 3.54 28.67
N PRO A 558 -4.39 4.29 27.93
CA PRO A 558 -2.94 4.05 27.95
C PRO A 558 -2.32 4.26 29.33
N PHE A 559 -2.81 5.26 30.06
CA PHE A 559 -2.36 5.53 31.43
C PHE A 559 -2.71 4.38 32.37
N LEU A 560 -3.96 3.91 32.34
CA LEU A 560 -4.41 2.79 33.18
C LEU A 560 -3.64 1.49 32.88
N VAL A 561 -3.37 1.22 31.59
CA VAL A 561 -2.60 0.06 31.15
C VAL A 561 -1.14 0.14 31.62
N ALA A 562 -0.50 1.30 31.48
CA ALA A 562 0.86 1.51 31.96
C ALA A 562 0.93 1.41 33.48
N LEU A 563 0.01 2.07 34.20
CA LEU A 563 -0.08 2.04 35.65
C LEU A 563 -0.27 0.62 36.19
N SER A 564 -1.23 -0.15 35.65
CA SER A 564 -1.47 -1.52 36.10
C SER A 564 -0.26 -2.42 35.85
N THR A 565 0.39 -2.26 34.69
CA THR A 565 1.55 -3.09 34.33
C THR A 565 2.76 -2.77 35.20
N PHE A 566 3.08 -1.50 35.40
CA PHE A 566 4.22 -1.09 36.22
C PHE A 566 3.99 -1.35 37.71
N ALA A 567 2.76 -1.16 38.21
CA ALA A 567 2.42 -1.50 39.58
C ALA A 567 2.65 -2.99 39.85
N VAL A 568 2.09 -3.87 39.01
CA VAL A 568 2.30 -5.33 39.14
C VAL A 568 3.77 -5.69 39.01
N PHE A 569 4.49 -5.08 38.06
CA PHE A 569 5.92 -5.35 37.85
C PHE A 569 6.76 -5.09 39.11
N VAL A 570 6.51 -3.98 39.80
CA VAL A 570 7.24 -3.59 41.02
C VAL A 570 6.76 -4.39 42.25
N THR A 571 5.47 -4.73 42.35
CA THR A 571 4.93 -5.41 43.54
C THR A 571 5.16 -6.93 43.57
N VAL A 572 5.35 -7.57 42.41
CA VAL A 572 5.44 -9.05 42.32
C VAL A 572 6.80 -9.58 42.80
N ASP A 573 7.90 -8.87 42.52
CA ASP A 573 9.24 -9.28 42.93
C ASP A 573 10.08 -8.03 43.23
N GLU A 574 10.71 -7.99 44.40
CA GLU A 574 11.59 -6.89 44.82
C GLU A 574 12.82 -6.75 43.91
N ARG A 575 13.19 -7.81 43.17
CA ARG A 575 14.29 -7.79 42.19
C ARG A 575 13.92 -7.07 40.88
N ASN A 576 12.64 -6.81 40.64
CA ASN A 576 12.17 -6.15 39.43
C ASN A 576 12.38 -4.64 39.50
N ILE A 577 13.56 -4.19 39.09
CA ILE A 577 13.87 -2.75 39.00
C ILE A 577 13.27 -2.18 37.72
N LEU A 578 12.40 -1.17 37.88
CA LEU A 578 11.82 -0.40 36.78
C LEU A 578 12.81 0.68 36.35
N ASP A 579 13.68 0.32 35.40
CA ASP A 579 14.64 1.24 34.79
C ASP A 579 14.01 2.09 33.67
N ALA A 580 14.60 3.25 33.37
CA ALA A 580 14.17 4.19 32.33
C ALA A 580 13.98 3.48 30.99
N LYS A 581 14.90 2.58 30.63
CA LYS A 581 14.81 1.73 29.44
C LYS A 581 13.49 0.94 29.41
N LYS A 582 13.17 0.21 30.48
CA LYS A 582 11.97 -0.63 30.53
C LYS A 582 10.71 0.24 30.49
N ALA A 583 10.70 1.37 31.19
CA ALA A 583 9.56 2.28 31.25
C ALA A 583 9.25 2.92 29.89
N PHE A 584 10.23 3.60 29.28
CA PHE A 584 10.01 4.34 28.02
C PHE A 584 9.74 3.43 26.82
N VAL A 585 10.45 2.31 26.71
CA VAL A 585 10.22 1.34 25.63
C VAL A 585 8.81 0.73 25.75
N SER A 586 8.39 0.37 26.96
CA SER A 586 7.05 -0.18 27.19
C SER A 586 5.95 0.85 26.90
N LEU A 587 6.15 2.12 27.29
CA LEU A 587 5.21 3.20 26.99
C LEU A 587 5.06 3.42 25.47
N ALA A 588 6.16 3.38 24.72
CA ALA A 588 6.13 3.47 23.27
C ALA A 588 5.35 2.28 22.65
N LEU A 589 5.59 1.05 23.11
CA LEU A 589 4.88 -0.14 22.65
C LEU A 589 3.37 -0.11 22.98
N PHE A 590 2.98 0.39 24.15
CA PHE A 590 1.56 0.59 24.50
C PHE A 590 0.88 1.61 23.59
N ASN A 591 1.58 2.71 23.24
CA ASN A 591 1.05 3.71 22.31
C ASN A 591 0.85 3.14 20.90
N ILE A 592 1.77 2.28 20.44
CA ILE A 592 1.64 1.55 19.16
C ILE A 592 0.39 0.68 19.16
N LEU A 593 0.13 -0.06 20.25
CA LEU A 593 -0.99 -1.00 20.38
C LEU A 593 -2.36 -0.31 20.37
N ARG A 594 -2.44 0.98 20.71
CA ARG A 594 -3.69 1.74 20.76
C ARG A 594 -4.37 1.85 19.40
N PHE A 595 -3.63 2.12 18.34
CA PHE A 595 -4.19 2.31 17.01
C PHE A 595 -4.94 1.06 16.47
N PRO A 596 -4.32 -0.14 16.41
CA PRO A 596 -4.99 -1.33 15.89
C PRO A 596 -6.21 -1.73 16.72
N LEU A 597 -6.18 -1.58 18.05
CA LEU A 597 -7.31 -1.92 18.92
C LEU A 597 -8.54 -1.04 18.67
N ASN A 598 -8.35 0.22 18.30
CA ASN A 598 -9.45 1.14 18.01
C ASN A 598 -10.02 0.99 16.60
N ILE A 599 -9.16 0.72 15.62
CA ILE A 599 -9.56 0.64 14.22
C ILE A 599 -10.16 -0.73 13.88
N LEU A 600 -9.68 -1.82 14.50
CA LEU A 600 -10.13 -3.17 14.17
C LEU A 600 -11.66 -3.37 14.25
N PRO A 601 -12.38 -2.90 15.30
CA PRO A 601 -13.84 -3.01 15.35
C PRO A 601 -14.55 -2.26 14.20
N MET A 602 -14.04 -1.09 13.84
CA MET A 602 -14.57 -0.29 12.72
C MET A 602 -14.42 -1.05 11.39
N VAL A 603 -13.27 -1.70 11.18
CA VAL A 603 -13.00 -2.49 9.98
C VAL A 603 -13.89 -3.72 9.91
N ILE A 604 -14.09 -4.42 11.02
CA ILE A 604 -15.02 -5.58 11.09
C ILE A 604 -16.45 -5.14 10.71
N SER A 605 -16.93 -4.02 11.26
CA SER A 605 -18.24 -3.46 10.89
C SER A 605 -18.31 -3.12 9.41
N SER A 606 -17.25 -2.52 8.85
CA SER A 606 -17.18 -2.15 7.44
C SER A 606 -17.19 -3.38 6.52
N ILE A 607 -16.53 -4.47 6.91
CA ILE A 607 -16.57 -5.76 6.19
C ILE A 607 -17.99 -6.34 6.19
N VAL A 608 -18.67 -6.35 7.33
CA VAL A 608 -20.06 -6.83 7.42
C VAL A 608 -20.96 -6.02 6.48
N GLN A 609 -20.86 -4.68 6.51
CA GLN A 609 -21.64 -3.82 5.63
C GLN A 609 -21.32 -4.05 4.14
N ALA A 610 -20.04 -4.16 3.78
CA ALA A 610 -19.62 -4.45 2.42
C ALA A 610 -20.09 -5.84 1.95
N SER A 611 -20.17 -6.83 2.85
CA SER A 611 -20.68 -8.17 2.52
C SER A 611 -22.16 -8.14 2.12
N VAL A 612 -22.97 -7.30 2.78
CA VAL A 612 -24.37 -7.08 2.44
C VAL A 612 -24.49 -6.36 1.09
N SER A 613 -23.68 -5.33 0.88
CA SER A 613 -23.59 -4.60 -0.39
C SER A 613 -23.17 -5.51 -1.56
N LEU A 614 -22.21 -6.41 -1.33
CA LEU A 614 -21.78 -7.41 -2.30
C LEU A 614 -22.90 -8.38 -2.66
N LYS A 615 -23.69 -8.84 -1.67
CA LYS A 615 -24.84 -9.72 -1.92
C LYS A 615 -25.89 -9.02 -2.79
N ARG A 616 -26.23 -7.76 -2.48
CA ARG A 616 -27.20 -6.96 -3.25
C ARG A 616 -26.72 -6.72 -4.68
N LEU A 617 -25.47 -6.30 -4.85
CA LEU A 617 -24.87 -6.06 -6.16
C LEU A 617 -24.81 -7.34 -7.01
N ARG A 618 -24.45 -8.47 -6.40
CA ARG A 618 -24.47 -9.78 -7.06
C ARG A 618 -25.86 -10.15 -7.56
N ILE A 619 -26.90 -10.01 -6.72
CA ILE A 619 -28.28 -10.31 -7.11
C ILE A 619 -28.68 -9.41 -8.29
N PHE A 620 -28.38 -8.11 -8.22
CA PHE A 620 -28.69 -7.16 -9.28
C PHE A 620 -28.03 -7.50 -10.62
N LEU A 621 -26.72 -7.80 -10.60
CA LEU A 621 -25.95 -8.13 -11.81
C LEU A 621 -26.33 -9.48 -12.44
N SER A 622 -26.95 -10.38 -11.67
CA SER A 622 -27.42 -11.69 -12.12
C SER A 622 -28.84 -11.69 -12.70
N HIS A 623 -29.56 -10.56 -12.70
CA HIS A 623 -30.87 -10.49 -13.33
C HIS A 623 -30.82 -10.83 -14.83
N GLU A 624 -31.94 -11.33 -15.35
CA GLU A 624 -32.10 -11.63 -16.77
C GLU A 624 -31.96 -10.37 -17.63
N GLU A 625 -31.29 -10.54 -18.77
CA GLU A 625 -31.07 -9.51 -19.78
C GLU A 625 -32.02 -9.72 -20.95
N LEU A 626 -32.37 -8.65 -21.65
CA LEU A 626 -33.09 -8.71 -22.91
C LEU A 626 -32.20 -9.36 -23.98
N GLU A 627 -32.73 -10.37 -24.67
CA GLU A 627 -32.03 -10.98 -25.80
C GLU A 627 -32.11 -10.06 -27.03
N PRO A 628 -30.98 -9.55 -27.53
CA PRO A 628 -30.99 -8.67 -28.71
C PRO A 628 -31.41 -9.42 -29.98
N ASP A 629 -31.20 -10.75 -30.01
CA ASP A 629 -31.50 -11.61 -31.16
C ASP A 629 -32.98 -12.01 -31.25
N SER A 630 -33.82 -11.58 -30.30
CA SER A 630 -35.27 -11.81 -30.37
C SER A 630 -35.95 -11.06 -31.53
N ILE A 631 -35.28 -10.07 -32.15
CA ILE A 631 -35.80 -9.32 -33.30
C ILE A 631 -34.70 -9.19 -34.37
N GLU A 632 -34.97 -9.66 -35.59
CA GLU A 632 -34.08 -9.48 -36.73
C GLU A 632 -34.16 -8.04 -37.27
N ARG A 633 -33.10 -7.24 -37.10
CA ARG A 633 -33.02 -5.86 -37.63
C ARG A 633 -32.27 -5.85 -38.96
N ARG A 634 -32.99 -5.73 -40.08
CA ARG A 634 -32.37 -5.52 -41.41
C ARG A 634 -31.82 -4.10 -41.52
N SER A 635 -30.56 -3.94 -41.95
CA SER A 635 -29.98 -2.61 -42.17
C SER A 635 -30.63 -1.96 -43.40
N ILE A 636 -31.09 -0.73 -43.24
CA ILE A 636 -31.64 0.06 -44.35
C ILE A 636 -30.45 0.52 -45.19
N LYS A 637 -30.23 -0.09 -46.38
CA LYS A 637 -29.31 0.44 -47.38
C LYS A 637 -29.78 1.84 -47.76
N SER A 638 -28.94 2.85 -47.56
CA SER A 638 -29.16 4.21 -48.05
C SER A 638 -29.44 4.16 -49.56
N GLY A 639 -30.65 4.56 -49.95
CA GLY A 639 -31.10 4.52 -51.34
C GLY A 639 -30.15 5.27 -52.26
N GLY A 640 -29.56 4.54 -53.20
CA GLY A 640 -28.90 5.14 -54.35
C GLY A 640 -29.93 5.89 -55.19
N ARG A 641 -29.61 7.15 -55.52
CA ARG A 641 -30.26 7.91 -56.59
C ARG A 641 -30.31 7.04 -57.85
N ARG A 642 -31.50 6.83 -58.40
CA ARG A 642 -31.67 6.49 -59.80
C ARG A 642 -31.88 7.79 -60.55
N GLU A 643 -30.94 8.10 -61.44
CA GLU A 643 -31.18 8.93 -62.63
C GLU A 643 -32.21 8.27 -63.55
#